data_AF-C9ZXW9-F1
#
_entry.id   AF-C9ZXW9-F1
#
_cell.length_a   1.000
_cell.length_b   1.000
_cell.length_c   1.000
_cell.angle_alpha   90.00
_cell.angle_beta   90.00
_cell.angle_gamma   90.00
#
_symmetry.space_group_name_H-M   'P 1'
#
loop_
_entity.id
_entity.type
_entity.pdbx_description
1 polymer ?
#
loop_
_entity_poly.entity_id
_entity_poly.type
_entity_poly.pdbx_seq_one_letter_code
_entity_poly.pdbx_strand_id
1 'polypeptide(L)'
;MKSSDHDEEGLVDLFAAGDEVEPEYTIEQMIIDRQELSREGETACGFTPLFDRFDNPTKREEGVETSPKLPLRPMQVYFRNKRHSLWGHKLWNAARYFVKRIDSGMIDVRGKTVLELGAGLGVPSLAAFRNGARCVVVTDYPDESLMEILRMNTETNCTLDQLDPTAAEFLRQEAVRLKSAYMSVHKGQETGKGDDREGKGVPLNSRCVVQPLLWGNTDHIREALKHTSGTGFDVLLLSDILFNHVCNDDLAGTVVQLLQRSPKAAAYCAFSHHRAHRQVEDLMFFDICASRGLLCEQIDEEDYPLMFPDDRGPEEIRRPVKVYKLSHRFDAAGVPLEPGQETYDVVVQGTGMVECFLAAALARSGVRVLQCDAQGEYGGPFKTLTVQQLRKYILQPPNDSGDGSSPSDGYAGGSQQVSSRGSNKDPSGVGNNNGNGDENTSTISVDLMDTLDVRTQHRFLLDLLPVHYFSKGDTVRKFVESDMARHAEFQCCSSFAFLFRCGETDESCAFRLQSVPLTRAQVFSADHIGLMQKRRLMKFVKDVAAPLAEHLHARTAALGEEEPGHTDVQEVGELFQQEVSQHPNETLSELLRRKYAVDETTLNIVTLLGQLETSSEPCMLRAVDLVRQVLTSIGAYGGSTPFLVPLYGASEVPQNMCRIAAVWNAVFVLRRSVSRVLKGLDTPTVEMSNRQHVKAKVVVVPRALASKFASVSGANDANDENITRFSRVVIVAKKPLVTWKALSSSGCCEEEVTTATEGLEGTAKTSSVEGIPPLVFALCQAQPGVVVHVQQQSASSEQAPKEGNAVVVHFTVNNCQMSAKQLHRFVEESFIASAASAGEDCVVLDKDAILFFASFVLDEREEALRGVAHGAWDFLASETEKAHPFAVEEYRKRQKKSKCDLVEFDDDGVLIVPVPTLLQNLMDDGAYLKEAQQAYETVVARLQMQMKEEEEEGDKTKQYVFLEPLPPVPSVSSR
;
A
#
# COMPACT_ATOMS: atom_id res chain seq x y z
N MET A 1 32.32 44.51 -37.74
CA MET A 1 32.98 43.22 -37.48
C MET A 1 32.73 42.88 -36.02
N LYS A 2 32.10 41.72 -35.75
CA LYS A 2 31.65 41.15 -34.46
C LYS A 2 30.38 41.74 -33.83
N SER A 3 29.24 41.09 -34.11
CA SER A 3 28.45 40.35 -33.10
C SER A 3 27.32 39.61 -33.84
N SER A 4 27.64 38.42 -34.36
CA SER A 4 26.72 37.51 -35.08
C SER A 4 26.59 36.18 -34.33
N ASP A 5 26.50 36.24 -32.99
CA ASP A 5 26.54 35.07 -32.10
C ASP A 5 25.22 34.85 -31.33
N HIS A 6 24.09 35.40 -31.78
CA HIS A 6 22.79 35.21 -31.10
C HIS A 6 21.82 34.23 -31.79
N ASP A 7 22.22 33.61 -32.91
CA ASP A 7 21.41 32.59 -33.61
C ASP A 7 21.77 31.14 -33.23
N GLU A 8 22.42 30.91 -32.08
CA GLU A 8 22.83 29.54 -31.67
C GLU A 8 21.66 28.62 -31.30
N GLU A 9 20.45 29.15 -31.07
CA GLU A 9 19.29 28.33 -30.65
C GLU A 9 18.29 28.04 -31.77
N GLY A 10 18.35 28.72 -32.93
CA GLY A 10 17.38 28.53 -34.02
C GLY A 10 15.91 28.76 -33.62
N LEU A 11 15.67 29.39 -32.45
CA LEU A 11 14.35 29.62 -31.87
C LEU A 11 13.68 30.90 -32.38
N VAL A 12 14.44 31.86 -32.92
CA VAL A 12 13.93 33.17 -33.33
C VAL A 12 12.93 33.08 -34.50
N ASP A 13 12.99 32.00 -35.30
CA ASP A 13 12.13 31.80 -36.46
C ASP A 13 10.95 30.83 -36.25
N LEU A 14 10.72 30.33 -35.03
CA LEU A 14 9.53 29.48 -34.77
C LEU A 14 8.22 30.30 -34.81
N PHE A 15 8.30 31.62 -34.64
CA PHE A 15 7.14 32.51 -34.46
C PHE A 15 7.22 33.83 -35.24
N ALA A 16 8.24 34.04 -36.07
CA ALA A 16 8.36 35.23 -36.91
C ALA A 16 7.41 35.11 -38.12
N ALA A 17 6.12 35.30 -37.89
CA ALA A 17 5.16 35.61 -38.94
C ALA A 17 5.40 37.07 -39.41
N GLY A 18 6.52 37.30 -40.08
CA GLY A 18 6.72 38.50 -40.90
C GLY A 18 6.13 38.27 -42.29
N ASP A 19 5.52 39.29 -42.86
CA ASP A 19 4.84 39.34 -44.17
C ASP A 19 5.73 39.02 -45.42
N GLU A 20 6.78 38.21 -45.29
CA GLU A 20 7.60 37.76 -46.42
C GLU A 20 7.06 36.43 -46.97
N VAL A 21 6.83 36.38 -48.28
CA VAL A 21 6.41 35.17 -48.99
C VAL A 21 7.47 34.09 -48.80
N GLU A 22 7.15 33.02 -48.06
CA GLU A 22 8.06 31.90 -47.86
C GLU A 22 8.56 31.36 -49.22
N PRO A 23 9.88 31.12 -49.39
CA PRO A 23 10.41 30.52 -50.61
C PRO A 23 9.85 29.10 -50.80
N GLU A 24 9.41 28.77 -52.02
CA GLU A 24 8.84 27.47 -52.37
C GLU A 24 9.97 26.42 -52.49
N TYR A 25 10.03 25.47 -51.55
CA TYR A 25 11.04 24.41 -51.54
C TYR A 25 10.56 23.20 -52.35
N THR A 26 11.34 22.80 -53.36
CA THR A 26 11.02 21.63 -54.20
C THR A 26 11.13 20.32 -53.42
N ILE A 27 10.25 19.38 -53.75
CA ILE A 27 10.29 18.01 -53.24
C ILE A 27 11.43 17.26 -53.93
N GLU A 28 12.37 16.76 -53.14
CA GLU A 28 13.48 15.91 -53.55
C GLU A 28 13.23 14.45 -53.15
N GLN A 29 13.96 13.52 -53.76
CA GLN A 29 13.83 12.09 -53.52
C GLN A 29 15.18 11.47 -53.15
N MET A 30 15.16 10.58 -52.17
CA MET A 30 16.26 9.75 -51.71
C MET A 30 15.86 8.27 -51.74
N ILE A 31 16.79 7.40 -52.15
CA ILE A 31 16.61 5.95 -52.08
C ILE A 31 17.43 5.42 -50.90
N ILE A 32 16.78 4.69 -50.01
CA ILE A 32 17.42 4.10 -48.84
C ILE A 32 17.58 2.60 -49.08
N ASP A 33 18.84 2.16 -49.22
CA ASP A 33 19.18 0.74 -49.33
C ASP A 33 19.30 0.13 -47.92
N ARG A 34 18.29 -0.66 -47.55
CA ARG A 34 18.22 -1.34 -46.24
C ARG A 34 19.33 -2.38 -46.05
N GLN A 35 19.85 -2.98 -47.13
CA GLN A 35 20.95 -3.93 -47.03
C GLN A 35 22.27 -3.21 -46.76
N GLU A 36 22.47 -2.03 -47.34
CA GLU A 36 23.62 -1.18 -47.02
C GLU A 36 23.58 -0.74 -45.56
N LEU A 37 22.44 -0.21 -45.08
CA LEU A 37 22.26 0.17 -43.68
C LEU A 37 22.54 -0.98 -42.69
N SER A 38 22.27 -2.23 -43.07
CA SER A 38 22.54 -3.40 -42.22
C SER A 38 24.02 -3.62 -41.91
N ARG A 39 24.93 -3.04 -42.72
CA ARG A 39 26.39 -3.14 -42.59
C ARG A 39 27.01 -1.90 -41.95
N GLU A 40 26.24 -0.85 -41.73
CA GLU A 40 26.71 0.39 -41.12
C GLU A 40 26.67 0.31 -39.60
N GLY A 41 27.49 1.12 -38.93
CA GLY A 41 27.58 1.18 -37.48
C GLY A 41 28.40 0.02 -36.89
N GLU A 42 29.39 0.37 -36.09
CA GLU A 42 30.21 -0.58 -35.33
C GLU A 42 30.00 -0.36 -33.83
N THR A 43 29.97 -1.41 -33.02
CA THR A 43 29.81 -1.26 -31.56
C THR A 43 30.93 -0.37 -31.00
N ALA A 44 30.54 0.65 -30.23
CA ALA A 44 31.49 1.63 -29.70
C ALA A 44 32.50 0.98 -28.75
N CYS A 45 33.74 1.47 -28.79
CA CYS A 45 34.82 0.92 -27.99
C CYS A 45 34.54 1.08 -26.48
N GLY A 46 34.63 -0.02 -25.73
CA GLY A 46 34.39 -0.01 -24.28
C GLY A 46 32.92 -0.15 -23.88
N PHE A 47 31.99 -0.21 -24.83
CA PHE A 47 30.59 -0.53 -24.54
C PHE A 47 30.31 -2.03 -24.73
N THR A 48 29.55 -2.63 -23.82
CA THR A 48 29.10 -4.02 -23.93
C THR A 48 27.58 -4.03 -24.15
N PRO A 49 27.09 -4.39 -25.36
CA PRO A 49 25.66 -4.42 -25.64
C PRO A 49 24.88 -5.40 -24.79
N LEU A 50 23.70 -4.99 -24.34
CA LEU A 50 22.77 -5.80 -23.56
C LEU A 50 21.74 -6.45 -24.50
N PHE A 51 22.21 -7.38 -25.34
CA PHE A 51 21.38 -7.99 -26.38
C PHE A 51 20.18 -8.78 -25.82
N ASP A 52 20.33 -9.37 -24.63
CA ASP A 52 19.29 -10.07 -23.86
C ASP A 52 18.09 -9.19 -23.52
N ARG A 53 18.25 -7.86 -23.55
CA ARG A 53 17.20 -6.88 -23.27
C ARG A 53 16.34 -6.52 -24.48
N PHE A 54 16.70 -6.97 -25.68
CA PHE A 54 15.86 -6.85 -26.88
C PHE A 54 14.78 -7.95 -26.92
N ASP A 55 13.77 -7.80 -27.79
CA ASP A 55 12.65 -8.75 -27.90
C ASP A 55 13.09 -10.16 -28.34
N ASN A 56 14.19 -10.27 -29.09
CA ASN A 56 14.70 -11.53 -29.63
C ASN A 56 16.25 -11.58 -29.64
N PRO A 57 16.89 -11.96 -28.52
CA PRO A 57 18.36 -11.97 -28.41
C PRO A 57 19.03 -13.07 -29.24
N THR A 58 18.33 -14.17 -29.53
CA THR A 58 18.90 -15.44 -30.03
C THR A 58 19.36 -15.43 -31.50
N LYS A 59 19.15 -14.35 -32.26
CA LYS A 59 19.49 -14.31 -33.70
C LYS A 59 20.93 -13.93 -34.03
N ARG A 60 21.80 -13.72 -33.04
CA ARG A 60 23.23 -13.40 -33.27
C ARG A 60 24.22 -14.48 -32.85
N GLU A 61 23.80 -15.50 -32.10
CA GLU A 61 24.71 -16.53 -31.58
C GLU A 61 24.34 -17.91 -32.10
N GLU A 62 24.87 -18.22 -33.28
CA GLU A 62 25.58 -19.47 -33.60
C GLU A 62 25.87 -19.39 -35.11
N GLY A 63 27.09 -19.77 -35.52
CA GLY A 63 27.53 -19.82 -36.91
C GLY A 63 26.80 -20.89 -37.73
N VAL A 64 25.47 -20.88 -37.72
CA VAL A 64 24.61 -21.67 -38.59
C VAL A 64 24.48 -20.90 -39.89
N GLU A 65 25.03 -21.45 -40.96
CA GLU A 65 24.72 -21.07 -42.34
C GLU A 65 23.20 -21.20 -42.58
N THR A 66 22.45 -20.14 -42.31
CA THR A 66 21.00 -20.12 -42.59
C THR A 66 20.77 -19.34 -43.87
N SER A 67 20.26 -20.05 -44.89
CA SER A 67 19.41 -19.63 -46.02
C SER A 67 19.61 -18.21 -46.58
N PRO A 68 19.74 -18.01 -47.91
CA PRO A 68 19.93 -16.67 -48.48
C PRO A 68 18.82 -15.74 -47.98
N LYS A 69 19.18 -14.71 -47.19
CA LYS A 69 18.23 -13.66 -46.80
C LYS A 69 17.67 -13.09 -48.09
N LEU A 70 16.36 -13.21 -48.28
CA LEU A 70 15.66 -12.58 -49.40
C LEU A 70 16.06 -11.10 -49.44
N PRO A 71 16.42 -10.55 -50.61
CA PRO A 71 16.87 -9.18 -50.70
C PRO A 71 15.76 -8.23 -50.24
N LEU A 72 16.05 -7.43 -49.20
CA LEU A 72 15.14 -6.40 -48.72
C LEU A 72 14.98 -5.33 -49.78
N ARG A 73 13.74 -4.93 -50.07
CA ARG A 73 13.46 -3.87 -51.05
C ARG A 73 13.86 -2.50 -50.50
N PRO A 74 14.50 -1.62 -51.30
CA PRO A 74 14.85 -0.27 -50.88
C PRO A 74 13.59 0.58 -50.60
N MET A 75 13.73 1.64 -49.80
CA MET A 75 12.67 2.61 -49.53
C MET A 75 12.86 3.85 -50.39
N GLN A 76 11.76 4.40 -50.90
CA GLN A 76 11.76 5.64 -51.67
C GLN A 76 11.20 6.75 -50.79
N VAL A 77 12.05 7.69 -50.40
CA VAL A 77 11.73 8.70 -49.40
C VAL A 77 11.84 10.08 -50.02
N TYR A 78 10.83 10.89 -49.81
CA TYR A 78 10.74 12.26 -50.25
C TYR A 78 11.05 13.22 -49.10
N PHE A 79 11.62 14.37 -49.42
CA PHE A 79 11.92 15.43 -48.46
C PHE A 79 11.92 16.79 -49.14
N ARG A 80 11.82 17.87 -48.35
CA ARG A 80 12.07 19.24 -48.81
C ARG A 80 13.33 19.74 -48.14
N ASN A 81 14.27 20.29 -48.90
CA ASN A 81 15.49 20.86 -48.35
C ASN A 81 15.25 22.25 -47.72
N LYS A 82 14.26 22.33 -46.82
CA LYS A 82 13.93 23.51 -46.03
C LYS A 82 14.80 23.46 -44.77
N ARG A 83 15.73 24.43 -44.64
CA ARG A 83 16.41 24.66 -43.37
C ARG A 83 15.43 25.36 -42.44
N HIS A 84 14.76 24.58 -41.60
CA HIS A 84 13.95 25.08 -40.49
C HIS A 84 14.39 24.42 -39.19
N SER A 85 13.94 24.98 -38.07
CA SER A 85 14.28 24.57 -36.71
C SER A 85 13.91 23.12 -36.34
N LEU A 86 13.08 22.41 -37.13
CA LEU A 86 12.70 21.01 -36.85
C LEU A 86 13.45 19.96 -37.70
N TRP A 87 14.33 20.39 -38.62
CA TRP A 87 15.32 19.52 -39.30
C TRP A 87 14.80 18.21 -39.94
N GLY A 88 13.54 18.15 -40.38
CA GLY A 88 12.91 16.94 -40.94
C GLY A 88 13.43 16.50 -42.31
N HIS A 89 14.47 17.15 -42.86
CA HIS A 89 14.96 16.95 -44.23
C HIS A 89 16.18 16.02 -44.33
N LYS A 90 16.68 15.48 -43.20
CA LYS A 90 17.88 14.63 -43.16
C LYS A 90 17.57 13.19 -42.75
N LEU A 91 18.38 12.25 -43.24
CA LEU A 91 18.43 10.88 -42.73
C LEU A 91 19.39 10.80 -41.55
N TRP A 92 18.85 10.79 -40.34
CA TRP A 92 19.61 10.76 -39.09
C TRP A 92 20.24 9.39 -38.80
N ASN A 93 21.39 9.37 -38.12
CA ASN A 93 22.07 8.11 -37.76
C ASN A 93 21.20 7.23 -36.85
N ALA A 94 20.42 7.82 -35.94
CA ALA A 94 19.44 7.09 -35.15
C ALA A 94 18.38 6.37 -36.01
N ALA A 95 17.91 7.00 -37.09
CA ALA A 95 16.94 6.38 -38.00
C ALA A 95 17.56 5.19 -38.74
N ARG A 96 18.83 5.31 -39.18
CA ARG A 96 19.60 4.22 -39.81
C ARG A 96 19.75 3.03 -38.86
N TYR A 97 20.09 3.31 -37.60
CA TYR A 97 20.16 2.30 -36.54
C TYR A 97 18.81 1.57 -36.36
N PHE A 98 17.69 2.29 -36.30
CA PHE A 98 16.37 1.66 -36.14
C PHE A 98 16.03 0.72 -37.29
N VAL A 99 16.25 1.13 -38.54
CA VAL A 99 16.02 0.26 -39.71
C VAL A 99 16.82 -1.03 -39.58
N LYS A 100 18.13 -0.94 -39.26
CA LYS A 100 19.01 -2.10 -39.04
C LYS A 100 18.48 -3.03 -37.93
N ARG A 101 18.00 -2.50 -36.80
CA ARG A 101 17.52 -3.30 -35.67
C ARG A 101 16.12 -3.89 -35.88
N ILE A 102 15.25 -3.20 -36.61
CA ILE A 102 13.93 -3.70 -37.00
C ILE A 102 14.09 -4.81 -38.04
N ASP A 103 14.92 -4.60 -39.07
CA ASP A 103 15.14 -5.56 -40.17
C ASP A 103 15.85 -6.84 -39.72
N SER A 104 16.71 -6.74 -38.70
CA SER A 104 17.29 -7.93 -38.06
C SER A 104 16.30 -8.66 -37.15
N GLY A 105 15.20 -8.01 -36.77
CA GLY A 105 14.20 -8.51 -35.84
C GLY A 105 14.63 -8.47 -34.37
N MET A 106 15.65 -7.67 -34.04
CA MET A 106 16.03 -7.41 -32.64
C MET A 106 14.99 -6.53 -31.95
N ILE A 107 14.52 -5.49 -32.65
CA ILE A 107 13.29 -4.77 -32.29
C ILE A 107 12.16 -5.45 -33.05
N ASP A 108 11.43 -6.34 -32.37
CA ASP A 108 10.41 -7.14 -33.04
C ASP A 108 9.08 -6.38 -33.09
N VAL A 109 8.74 -5.89 -34.27
CA VAL A 109 7.50 -5.12 -34.52
C VAL A 109 6.36 -6.00 -35.04
N ARG A 110 6.60 -7.28 -35.32
CA ARG A 110 5.64 -8.15 -36.02
C ARG A 110 4.34 -8.30 -35.23
N GLY A 111 3.22 -7.94 -35.85
CA GLY A 111 1.88 -8.00 -35.25
C GLY A 111 1.60 -6.95 -34.16
N LYS A 112 2.58 -6.08 -33.85
CA LYS A 112 2.51 -5.07 -32.79
C LYS A 112 1.93 -3.73 -33.28
N THR A 113 1.52 -2.87 -32.35
CA THR A 113 1.24 -1.45 -32.59
C THR A 113 2.52 -0.63 -32.38
N VAL A 114 2.86 0.20 -33.36
CA VAL A 114 4.09 1.01 -33.36
C VAL A 114 3.71 2.48 -33.54
N LEU A 115 4.33 3.36 -32.76
CA LEU A 115 4.24 4.81 -32.97
C LEU A 115 5.63 5.42 -33.00
N GLU A 116 5.87 6.34 -33.92
CA GLU A 116 7.11 7.12 -33.99
C GLU A 116 6.83 8.56 -33.57
N LEU A 117 7.62 9.08 -32.64
CA LEU A 117 7.57 10.46 -32.15
C LEU A 117 8.64 11.30 -32.86
N GLY A 118 8.25 12.39 -33.50
CA GLY A 118 9.17 13.27 -34.24
C GLY A 118 9.78 12.55 -35.44
N ALA A 119 8.93 12.04 -36.32
CA ALA A 119 9.29 11.12 -37.39
C ALA A 119 10.24 11.69 -38.46
N GLY A 120 10.23 13.00 -38.69
CA GLY A 120 10.94 13.69 -39.77
C GLY A 120 10.54 13.12 -41.14
N LEU A 121 11.38 12.22 -41.66
CA LEU A 121 11.12 11.50 -42.91
C LEU A 121 10.25 10.23 -42.73
N GLY A 122 10.07 9.76 -41.50
CA GLY A 122 9.27 8.59 -41.13
C GLY A 122 9.94 7.23 -41.40
N VAL A 123 11.23 7.21 -41.70
CA VAL A 123 11.96 6.02 -42.15
C VAL A 123 11.87 4.83 -41.18
N PRO A 124 12.02 5.01 -39.85
CA PRO A 124 11.78 3.94 -38.88
C PRO A 124 10.35 3.37 -38.93
N SER A 125 9.33 4.22 -39.07
CA SER A 125 7.94 3.79 -39.26
C SER A 125 7.73 3.00 -40.55
N LEU A 126 8.37 3.41 -41.66
CA LEU A 126 8.31 2.65 -42.92
C LEU A 126 8.91 1.25 -42.74
N ALA A 127 10.05 1.14 -42.04
CA ALA A 127 10.66 -0.14 -41.73
C ALA A 127 9.76 -0.99 -40.83
N ALA A 128 9.13 -0.38 -39.82
CA ALA A 128 8.22 -1.08 -38.92
C ALA A 128 7.03 -1.67 -39.69
N PHE A 129 6.43 -0.90 -40.60
CA PHE A 129 5.35 -1.38 -41.47
C PHE A 129 5.82 -2.55 -42.32
N ARG A 130 6.93 -2.40 -43.06
CA ARG A 130 7.45 -3.45 -43.97
C ARG A 130 7.80 -4.75 -43.25
N ASN A 131 8.22 -4.67 -41.99
CA ASN A 131 8.48 -5.83 -41.12
C ASN A 131 7.22 -6.40 -40.44
N GLY A 132 6.02 -5.94 -40.81
CA GLY A 132 4.77 -6.58 -40.40
C GLY A 132 4.17 -6.06 -39.11
N ALA A 133 4.45 -4.81 -38.73
CA ALA A 133 3.65 -4.14 -37.72
C ALA A 133 2.16 -4.15 -38.12
N ARG A 134 1.27 -4.40 -37.15
CA ARG A 134 -0.18 -4.44 -37.39
C ARG A 134 -0.74 -3.03 -37.58
N CYS A 135 -0.22 -2.06 -36.85
CA CYS A 135 -0.61 -0.67 -36.95
C CYS A 135 0.60 0.20 -36.68
N VAL A 136 0.93 1.08 -37.62
CA VAL A 136 1.98 2.09 -37.48
C VAL A 136 1.34 3.47 -37.48
N VAL A 137 1.67 4.28 -36.50
CA VAL A 137 1.24 5.69 -36.40
C VAL A 137 2.48 6.56 -36.47
N VAL A 138 2.59 7.33 -37.55
CA VAL A 138 3.73 8.21 -37.80
C VAL A 138 3.35 9.60 -37.32
N THR A 139 4.09 10.16 -36.37
CA THR A 139 3.72 11.45 -35.76
C THR A 139 4.86 12.45 -35.79
N ASP A 140 4.49 13.71 -36.00
CA ASP A 140 5.40 14.85 -35.94
C ASP A 140 4.65 16.15 -35.62
N TYR A 141 5.40 17.24 -35.46
CA TYR A 141 4.88 18.57 -35.23
C TYR A 141 3.83 18.94 -36.30
N PRO A 142 2.73 19.62 -35.92
CA PRO A 142 1.62 19.99 -36.82
C PRO A 142 2.00 21.10 -37.81
N ASP A 143 2.94 20.81 -38.70
CA ASP A 143 3.33 21.63 -39.85
C ASP A 143 2.81 21.00 -41.15
N GLU A 144 2.08 21.75 -41.97
CA GLU A 144 1.44 21.18 -43.17
C GLU A 144 2.45 20.62 -44.17
N SER A 145 3.60 21.27 -44.35
CA SER A 145 4.63 20.80 -45.27
C SER A 145 5.26 19.49 -44.80
N LEU A 146 5.57 19.37 -43.51
CA LEU A 146 6.10 18.14 -42.91
C LEU A 146 5.09 17.00 -42.97
N MET A 147 3.82 17.28 -42.65
CA MET A 147 2.73 16.32 -42.68
C MET A 147 2.44 15.82 -44.11
N GLU A 148 2.54 16.69 -45.12
CA GLU A 148 2.46 16.32 -46.53
C GLU A 148 3.59 15.35 -46.91
N ILE A 149 4.85 15.64 -46.55
CA ILE A 149 5.99 14.77 -46.83
C ILE A 149 5.82 13.38 -46.19
N LEU A 150 5.40 13.32 -44.93
CA LEU A 150 5.13 12.07 -44.24
C LEU A 150 4.01 11.27 -44.92
N ARG A 151 2.94 11.93 -45.38
CA ARG A 151 1.86 11.28 -46.15
C ARG A 151 2.40 10.67 -47.45
N MET A 152 3.17 11.41 -48.23
CA MET A 152 3.76 10.86 -49.47
C MET A 152 4.70 9.68 -49.19
N ASN A 153 5.52 9.76 -48.15
CA ASN A 153 6.44 8.69 -47.76
C ASN A 153 5.70 7.42 -47.34
N THR A 154 4.63 7.56 -46.55
CA THR A 154 3.80 6.43 -46.12
C THR A 154 2.98 5.84 -47.26
N GLU A 155 2.37 6.66 -48.12
CA GLU A 155 1.63 6.19 -49.30
C GLU A 155 2.51 5.40 -50.28
N THR A 156 3.78 5.80 -50.41
CA THR A 156 4.73 5.15 -51.33
C THR A 156 5.29 3.84 -50.77
N ASN A 157 5.46 3.73 -49.45
CA ASN A 157 6.19 2.61 -48.86
C ASN A 157 5.35 1.68 -47.98
N CYS A 158 4.13 2.07 -47.62
CA CYS A 158 3.28 1.36 -46.65
C CYS A 158 1.98 0.80 -47.26
N THR A 159 2.06 0.24 -48.47
CA THR A 159 1.00 -0.58 -49.06
C THR A 159 1.24 -2.06 -48.78
N LEU A 160 0.19 -2.89 -48.77
CA LEU A 160 0.31 -4.31 -48.40
C LEU A 160 1.26 -5.13 -49.30
N ASP A 161 1.48 -4.70 -50.55
CA ASP A 161 2.46 -5.30 -51.48
C ASP A 161 3.92 -4.94 -51.17
N GLN A 162 4.15 -3.93 -50.32
CA GLN A 162 5.46 -3.50 -49.84
C GLN A 162 5.89 -4.25 -48.57
N LEU A 163 5.01 -5.04 -47.96
CA LEU A 163 5.37 -5.92 -46.85
C LEU A 163 6.46 -6.91 -47.29
N ASP A 164 7.46 -7.13 -46.44
CA ASP A 164 8.48 -8.12 -46.71
C ASP A 164 7.83 -9.54 -46.69
N PRO A 165 8.29 -10.48 -47.55
CA PRO A 165 7.61 -11.78 -47.70
C PRO A 165 7.46 -12.57 -46.39
N THR A 166 8.46 -12.51 -45.52
CA THR A 166 8.47 -13.16 -44.20
C THR A 166 7.48 -12.50 -43.23
N ALA A 167 7.34 -11.18 -43.29
CA ALA A 167 6.37 -10.43 -42.50
C ALA A 167 4.93 -10.72 -42.95
N ALA A 168 4.69 -10.74 -44.27
CA ALA A 168 3.40 -11.10 -44.84
C ALA A 168 2.99 -12.55 -44.51
N GLU A 169 3.95 -13.48 -44.45
CA GLU A 169 3.70 -14.85 -44.01
C GLU A 169 3.31 -14.91 -42.53
N PHE A 170 4.07 -14.22 -41.66
CA PHE A 170 3.78 -14.13 -40.24
C PHE A 170 2.36 -13.60 -39.97
N LEU A 171 1.98 -12.49 -40.60
CA LEU A 171 0.65 -11.90 -40.42
C LEU A 171 -0.48 -12.82 -40.88
N ARG A 172 -0.26 -13.61 -41.95
CA ARG A 172 -1.23 -14.62 -42.41
C ARG A 172 -1.41 -15.74 -41.38
N GLN A 173 -0.30 -16.24 -40.82
CA GLN A 173 -0.34 -17.28 -39.78
C GLN A 173 -1.03 -16.76 -38.51
N GLU A 174 -0.72 -15.54 -38.09
CA GLU A 174 -1.32 -14.93 -36.91
C GLU A 174 -2.83 -14.69 -37.09
N ALA A 175 -3.26 -14.26 -38.28
CA ALA A 175 -4.68 -14.12 -38.58
C ALA A 175 -5.45 -15.45 -38.51
N VAL A 176 -4.85 -16.55 -39.00
CA VAL A 176 -5.42 -17.91 -38.89
C VAL A 176 -5.50 -18.35 -37.41
N ARG A 177 -4.45 -18.09 -36.63
CA ARG A 177 -4.41 -18.39 -35.20
C ARG A 177 -5.51 -17.66 -34.43
N LEU A 178 -5.65 -16.35 -34.63
CA LEU A 178 -6.68 -15.53 -33.97
C LEU A 178 -8.10 -15.96 -34.35
N LYS A 179 -8.34 -16.26 -35.65
CA LYS A 179 -9.63 -16.80 -36.11
C LYS A 179 -9.95 -18.13 -35.42
N SER A 180 -8.97 -19.01 -35.29
CA SER A 180 -9.13 -20.31 -34.61
C SER A 180 -9.42 -20.17 -33.12
N ALA A 181 -8.72 -19.24 -32.43
CA ALA A 181 -8.95 -18.95 -31.02
C ALA A 181 -10.36 -18.38 -30.77
N TYR A 182 -10.81 -17.44 -31.61
CA TYR A 182 -12.15 -16.87 -31.53
C TYR A 182 -13.25 -17.93 -31.68
N MET A 183 -13.11 -18.82 -32.66
CA MET A 183 -14.03 -19.95 -32.90
C MET A 183 -14.06 -20.97 -31.76
N SER A 184 -12.94 -21.12 -31.02
CA SER A 184 -12.87 -22.01 -29.86
C SER A 184 -13.61 -21.46 -28.63
N VAL A 185 -13.64 -20.13 -28.45
CA VAL A 185 -14.29 -19.46 -27.32
C VAL A 185 -15.80 -19.31 -27.51
N HIS A 186 -16.27 -19.15 -28.76
CA HIS A 186 -17.68 -18.84 -29.07
C HIS A 186 -18.50 -20.06 -29.51
N LYS A 187 -18.10 -21.27 -29.10
CA LYS A 187 -18.71 -22.56 -29.52
C LYS A 187 -20.13 -22.83 -28.98
N GLY A 188 -20.89 -21.79 -28.62
CA GLY A 188 -22.26 -21.87 -28.07
C GLY A 188 -23.32 -21.00 -28.75
N GLN A 189 -22.98 -20.22 -29.79
CA GLN A 189 -23.98 -19.48 -30.58
C GLN A 189 -23.81 -19.80 -32.07
N GLU A 190 -24.52 -20.82 -32.53
CA GLU A 190 -24.75 -21.03 -33.96
C GLU A 190 -25.82 -20.05 -34.45
N THR A 191 -25.45 -19.14 -35.35
CA THR A 191 -26.35 -18.70 -36.42
C THR A 191 -25.59 -18.52 -37.73
N GLY A 192 -26.09 -19.20 -38.78
CA GLY A 192 -25.96 -18.74 -40.17
C GLY A 192 -24.85 -19.35 -41.02
N LYS A 193 -25.24 -20.25 -41.93
CA LYS A 193 -24.47 -20.68 -43.11
C LYS A 193 -23.91 -19.49 -43.89
N GLY A 194 -22.61 -19.47 -44.14
CA GLY A 194 -21.93 -18.53 -45.02
C GLY A 194 -20.95 -19.24 -45.95
N ASP A 195 -21.34 -19.32 -47.22
CA ASP A 195 -20.62 -19.67 -48.45
C ASP A 195 -19.08 -19.84 -48.35
N ASP A 196 -18.61 -21.09 -48.32
CA ASP A 196 -17.21 -21.46 -48.58
C ASP A 196 -16.91 -21.25 -50.07
N ARG A 197 -16.62 -20.00 -50.47
CA ARG A 197 -15.96 -19.74 -51.75
C ARG A 197 -14.45 -19.89 -51.59
N GLU A 198 -13.97 -21.00 -52.11
CA GLU A 198 -12.56 -21.31 -52.35
C GLU A 198 -11.82 -20.13 -53.01
N GLY A 199 -10.62 -19.81 -52.49
CA GLY A 199 -9.56 -19.18 -53.28
C GLY A 199 -9.11 -17.75 -52.94
N LYS A 200 -9.70 -17.03 -51.99
CA LYS A 200 -9.13 -15.75 -51.50
C LYS A 200 -8.53 -15.93 -50.12
N GLY A 201 -7.20 -15.85 -50.03
CA GLY A 201 -6.45 -15.96 -48.76
C GLY A 201 -6.96 -15.00 -47.68
N VAL A 202 -6.70 -15.33 -46.41
CA VAL A 202 -7.07 -14.48 -45.26
C VAL A 202 -6.50 -13.06 -45.47
N PRO A 203 -7.32 -12.00 -45.40
CA PRO A 203 -6.85 -10.65 -45.66
C PRO A 203 -5.79 -10.22 -44.64
N LEU A 204 -4.67 -9.71 -45.14
CA LEU A 204 -3.63 -9.09 -44.32
C LEU A 204 -4.17 -7.79 -43.72
N ASN A 205 -4.09 -7.67 -42.39
CA ASN A 205 -4.53 -6.48 -41.68
C ASN A 205 -3.30 -5.76 -41.10
N SER A 206 -2.69 -4.91 -41.92
CA SER A 206 -1.64 -3.96 -41.51
C SER A 206 -2.01 -2.59 -42.05
N ARG A 207 -1.77 -1.54 -41.25
CA ARG A 207 -2.05 -0.16 -41.63
C ARG A 207 -0.96 0.79 -41.15
N CYS A 208 -0.70 1.84 -41.92
CA CYS A 208 0.16 2.95 -41.55
C CYS A 208 -0.65 4.23 -41.67
N VAL A 209 -0.61 5.09 -40.67
CA VAL A 209 -1.35 6.37 -40.63
C VAL A 209 -0.45 7.49 -40.15
N VAL A 210 -0.65 8.68 -40.69
CA VAL A 210 0.08 9.89 -40.30
C VAL A 210 -0.84 10.75 -39.42
N GLN A 211 -0.35 11.20 -38.27
CA GLN A 211 -1.11 12.02 -37.31
C GLN A 211 -0.26 13.17 -36.78
N PRO A 212 -0.80 14.40 -36.66
CA PRO A 212 -0.09 15.49 -36.03
C PRO A 212 0.01 15.21 -34.51
N LEU A 213 1.18 15.46 -33.93
CA LEU A 213 1.38 15.32 -32.48
C LEU A 213 2.39 16.34 -31.97
N LEU A 214 1.86 17.33 -31.25
CA LEU A 214 2.63 18.17 -30.34
C LEU A 214 2.80 17.45 -29.00
N TRP A 215 4.03 17.27 -28.52
CA TRP A 215 4.31 16.64 -27.24
C TRP A 215 3.63 17.40 -26.09
N GLY A 216 3.08 16.67 -25.11
CA GLY A 216 2.34 17.25 -23.99
C GLY A 216 0.89 17.63 -24.31
N ASN A 217 0.50 17.72 -25.58
CA ASN A 217 -0.87 18.05 -25.96
C ASN A 217 -1.82 16.85 -25.80
N THR A 218 -2.71 16.93 -24.80
CA THR A 218 -3.66 15.87 -24.44
C THR A 218 -4.61 15.46 -25.57
N ASP A 219 -5.03 16.39 -26.42
CA ASP A 219 -5.96 16.10 -27.52
C ASP A 219 -5.28 15.30 -28.63
N HIS A 220 -4.05 15.68 -29.00
CA HIS A 220 -3.25 14.92 -29.96
C HIS A 220 -2.91 13.52 -29.45
N ILE A 221 -2.53 13.39 -28.17
CA ILE A 221 -2.28 12.10 -27.52
C ILE A 221 -3.55 11.23 -27.57
N ARG A 222 -4.72 11.81 -27.25
CA ARG A 222 -6.00 11.09 -27.30
C ARG A 222 -6.33 10.62 -28.72
N GLU A 223 -6.05 11.44 -29.74
CA GLU A 223 -6.25 11.06 -31.14
C GLU A 223 -5.37 9.88 -31.54
N ALA A 224 -4.08 9.91 -31.20
CA ALA A 224 -3.17 8.80 -31.44
C ALA A 224 -3.63 7.51 -30.75
N LEU A 225 -4.09 7.59 -29.50
CA LEU A 225 -4.59 6.45 -28.71
C LEU A 225 -5.86 5.79 -29.29
N LYS A 226 -6.67 6.49 -30.11
CA LYS A 226 -7.82 5.87 -30.79
C LYS A 226 -7.39 4.71 -31.70
N HIS A 227 -6.16 4.72 -32.20
CA HIS A 227 -5.63 3.66 -33.05
C HIS A 227 -5.31 2.36 -32.30
N THR A 228 -5.29 2.39 -30.97
CA THR A 228 -5.05 1.23 -30.10
C THR A 228 -6.20 1.01 -29.11
N SER A 229 -7.38 1.58 -29.35
CA SER A 229 -8.53 1.51 -28.43
C SER A 229 -8.23 2.08 -27.04
N GLY A 230 -7.27 3.00 -26.93
CA GLY A 230 -6.87 3.61 -25.66
C GLY A 230 -5.84 2.84 -24.84
N THR A 231 -5.37 1.67 -25.27
CA THR A 231 -4.47 0.83 -24.46
C THR A 231 -2.99 1.24 -24.52
N GLY A 232 -2.63 2.20 -25.36
CA GLY A 232 -1.24 2.55 -25.68
C GLY A 232 -0.65 1.68 -26.80
N PHE A 233 0.63 1.91 -27.12
CA PHE A 233 1.39 1.25 -28.18
C PHE A 233 2.38 0.24 -27.61
N ASP A 234 2.56 -0.89 -28.29
CA ASP A 234 3.53 -1.91 -27.91
C ASP A 234 4.98 -1.40 -28.10
N VAL A 235 5.23 -0.63 -29.16
CA VAL A 235 6.55 -0.07 -29.48
C VAL A 235 6.44 1.43 -29.73
N LEU A 236 7.26 2.23 -29.05
CA LEU A 236 7.50 3.62 -29.43
C LEU A 236 8.91 3.78 -30.00
N LEU A 237 9.06 4.58 -31.04
CA LEU A 237 10.35 4.90 -31.65
C LEU A 237 10.63 6.39 -31.47
N LEU A 238 11.76 6.72 -30.84
CA LEU A 238 12.26 8.07 -30.62
C LEU A 238 13.62 8.18 -31.31
N SER A 239 13.69 8.85 -32.45
CA SER A 239 14.87 8.89 -33.31
C SER A 239 15.48 10.29 -33.37
N ASP A 240 16.57 10.52 -32.63
CA ASP A 240 17.33 11.79 -32.61
C ASP A 240 16.49 13.02 -32.21
N ILE A 241 15.58 12.86 -31.23
CA ILE A 241 14.61 13.92 -30.83
C ILE A 241 14.90 14.62 -29.48
N LEU A 242 16.01 14.30 -28.79
CA LEU A 242 16.31 14.81 -27.44
C LEU A 242 16.92 16.23 -27.42
N PHE A 243 17.22 16.81 -28.58
CA PHE A 243 17.94 18.08 -28.68
C PHE A 243 17.11 19.29 -28.22
N ASN A 244 15.78 19.20 -28.16
CA ASN A 244 14.94 20.29 -27.68
C ASN A 244 14.65 20.15 -26.18
N HIS A 245 15.64 20.52 -25.36
CA HIS A 245 15.60 20.29 -23.91
C HIS A 245 14.42 20.96 -23.18
N VAL A 246 13.87 22.04 -23.73
CA VAL A 246 12.68 22.73 -23.19
C VAL A 246 11.46 21.81 -23.24
N CYS A 247 11.37 20.94 -24.24
CA CYS A 247 10.24 20.04 -24.43
C CYS A 247 10.48 18.63 -23.83
N ASN A 248 11.62 18.37 -23.17
CA ASN A 248 11.93 17.04 -22.63
C ASN A 248 10.91 16.56 -21.60
N ASP A 249 10.33 17.49 -20.82
CA ASP A 249 9.30 17.19 -19.84
C ASP A 249 7.98 16.75 -20.51
N ASP A 250 7.55 17.50 -21.54
CA ASP A 250 6.38 17.17 -22.36
C ASP A 250 6.57 15.87 -23.17
N LEU A 251 7.78 15.66 -23.71
CA LEU A 251 8.15 14.44 -24.42
C LEU A 251 8.08 13.23 -23.50
N ALA A 252 8.69 13.30 -22.31
CA ALA A 252 8.62 12.21 -21.34
C ALA A 252 7.17 11.91 -20.95
N GLY A 253 6.34 12.93 -20.74
CA GLY A 253 4.90 12.77 -20.46
C GLY A 253 4.13 12.10 -21.58
N THR A 254 4.49 12.44 -22.82
CA THR A 254 3.92 11.83 -24.02
C THR A 254 4.31 10.36 -24.12
N VAL A 255 5.56 10.00 -23.85
CA VAL A 255 6.04 8.61 -23.82
C VAL A 255 5.25 7.79 -22.79
N VAL A 256 5.10 8.28 -21.56
CA VAL A 256 4.42 7.51 -20.50
C VAL A 256 2.93 7.30 -20.82
N GLN A 257 2.27 8.27 -21.46
CA GLN A 257 0.86 8.18 -21.86
C GLN A 257 0.63 7.28 -23.08
N LEU A 258 1.54 7.31 -24.07
CA LEU A 258 1.40 6.53 -25.30
C LEU A 258 1.94 5.10 -25.15
N LEU A 259 2.91 4.86 -24.27
CA LEU A 259 3.49 3.53 -24.09
C LEU A 259 2.50 2.63 -23.34
N GLN A 260 2.17 1.49 -23.93
CA GLN A 260 1.28 0.52 -23.31
C GLN A 260 1.83 0.05 -21.96
N ARG A 261 0.97 -0.02 -20.95
CA ARG A 261 1.29 -0.52 -19.59
C ARG A 261 1.42 -2.05 -19.58
N SER A 262 2.45 -2.55 -20.24
CA SER A 262 2.73 -3.98 -20.39
C SER A 262 4.23 -4.23 -20.21
N PRO A 263 4.64 -5.32 -19.55
CA PRO A 263 6.05 -5.69 -19.43
C PRO A 263 6.68 -6.05 -20.80
N LYS A 264 5.85 -6.24 -21.84
CA LYS A 264 6.29 -6.51 -23.22
C LYS A 264 6.37 -5.26 -24.10
N ALA A 265 5.90 -4.12 -23.62
CA ALA A 265 5.95 -2.87 -24.36
C ALA A 265 7.26 -2.14 -24.07
N ALA A 266 7.82 -1.47 -25.09
CA ALA A 266 9.05 -0.72 -24.95
C ALA A 266 9.07 0.51 -25.86
N ALA A 267 9.56 1.62 -25.34
CA ALA A 267 9.98 2.75 -26.16
C ALA A 267 11.49 2.65 -26.37
N TYR A 268 11.93 2.75 -27.62
CA TYR A 268 13.35 2.78 -27.95
C TYR A 268 13.73 4.20 -28.32
N CYS A 269 14.74 4.74 -27.64
CA CYS A 269 15.29 6.06 -27.90
C CYS A 269 16.72 5.91 -28.41
N ALA A 270 16.92 6.19 -29.69
CA ALA A 270 18.25 6.22 -30.31
C ALA A 270 18.60 7.67 -30.64
N PHE A 271 19.79 8.12 -30.24
CA PHE A 271 20.22 9.51 -30.46
C PHE A 271 21.74 9.64 -30.38
N SER A 272 22.28 10.72 -30.96
CA SER A 272 23.67 11.13 -30.79
C SER A 272 23.76 12.50 -30.13
N HIS A 273 24.81 12.72 -29.33
CA HIS A 273 25.07 14.01 -28.70
C HIS A 273 25.66 15.02 -29.69
N HIS A 274 24.92 15.38 -30.74
CA HIS A 274 25.41 16.27 -31.83
C HIS A 274 26.05 17.55 -31.28
N ARG A 275 25.49 18.09 -30.19
CA ARG A 275 26.05 19.19 -29.41
C ARG A 275 26.73 18.66 -28.14
N ALA A 276 28.01 18.30 -28.25
CA ALA A 276 28.76 17.69 -27.15
C ALA A 276 28.71 18.47 -25.81
N HIS A 277 28.61 19.80 -25.86
CA HIS A 277 28.53 20.66 -24.67
C HIS A 277 27.15 20.63 -23.96
N ARG A 278 26.13 20.03 -24.57
CA ARG A 278 24.74 19.86 -24.05
C ARG A 278 24.43 18.41 -23.62
N GLN A 279 25.42 17.52 -23.61
CA GLN A 279 25.22 16.11 -23.27
C GLN A 279 24.58 15.90 -21.89
N VAL A 280 24.86 16.76 -20.90
CA VAL A 280 24.22 16.68 -19.58
C VAL A 280 22.71 16.83 -19.72
N GLU A 281 22.25 17.80 -20.50
CA GLU A 281 20.82 18.03 -20.72
C GLU A 281 20.16 16.94 -21.58
N ASP A 282 20.90 16.33 -22.52
CA ASP A 282 20.41 15.16 -23.26
C ASP A 282 20.15 13.98 -22.30
N LEU A 283 21.08 13.71 -21.37
CA LEU A 283 20.97 12.61 -20.40
C LEU A 283 19.93 12.89 -19.31
N MET A 284 19.67 14.16 -19.00
CA MET A 284 18.64 14.57 -18.04
C MET A 284 17.23 14.10 -18.44
N PHE A 285 16.97 13.89 -19.73
CA PHE A 285 15.71 13.29 -20.20
C PHE A 285 15.41 11.93 -19.55
N PHE A 286 16.43 11.08 -19.36
CA PHE A 286 16.24 9.75 -18.78
C PHE A 286 15.97 9.80 -17.29
N ASP A 287 16.51 10.80 -16.58
CA ASP A 287 16.18 11.05 -15.19
C ASP A 287 14.73 11.53 -15.04
N ILE A 288 14.24 12.35 -15.97
CA ILE A 288 12.82 12.76 -16.05
C ILE A 288 11.92 11.55 -16.37
N CYS A 289 12.34 10.66 -17.26
CA CYS A 289 11.60 9.42 -17.53
C CYS A 289 11.55 8.52 -16.28
N ALA A 290 12.67 8.39 -15.57
CA ALA A 290 12.77 7.60 -14.36
C ALA A 290 11.88 8.14 -13.23
N SER A 291 11.82 9.46 -13.06
CA SER A 291 10.92 10.10 -12.10
C SER A 291 9.44 9.91 -12.43
N ARG A 292 9.09 9.63 -13.69
CA ARG A 292 7.73 9.30 -14.13
C ARG A 292 7.42 7.80 -14.12
N GLY A 293 8.26 7.01 -13.45
CA GLY A 293 8.04 5.58 -13.31
C GLY A 293 8.43 4.74 -14.53
N LEU A 294 9.26 5.26 -15.43
CA LEU A 294 9.89 4.44 -16.48
C LEU A 294 11.21 3.84 -15.97
N LEU A 295 11.51 2.62 -16.39
CA LEU A 295 12.85 2.04 -16.32
C LEU A 295 13.60 2.45 -17.58
N CYS A 296 14.75 3.11 -17.40
CA CYS A 296 15.62 3.57 -18.47
C CYS A 296 16.91 2.73 -18.48
N GLU A 297 17.16 1.99 -19.56
CA GLU A 297 18.35 1.16 -19.69
C GLU A 297 19.08 1.49 -21.00
N GLN A 298 20.36 1.87 -20.94
CA GLN A 298 21.19 1.92 -22.14
C GLN A 298 21.51 0.49 -22.59
N ILE A 299 20.97 0.07 -23.72
CA ILE A 299 21.07 -1.32 -24.20
C ILE A 299 22.06 -1.51 -25.35
N ASP A 300 22.40 -0.43 -26.07
CA ASP A 300 23.31 -0.47 -27.21
C ASP A 300 24.05 0.86 -27.39
N GLU A 301 25.18 0.80 -28.08
CA GLU A 301 25.98 1.97 -28.49
C GLU A 301 26.79 1.61 -29.74
N GLU A 302 26.56 2.33 -30.84
CA GLU A 302 27.26 2.11 -32.11
C GLU A 302 27.85 3.42 -32.66
N ASP A 303 29.11 3.39 -33.10
CA ASP A 303 29.77 4.48 -33.78
C ASP A 303 29.31 4.58 -35.23
N TYR A 304 28.88 5.78 -35.61
CA TYR A 304 28.57 6.16 -36.99
C TYR A 304 29.46 7.33 -37.45
N PRO A 305 29.54 7.60 -38.77
CA PRO A 305 30.15 8.83 -39.26
C PRO A 305 29.48 10.07 -38.65
N LEU A 306 30.28 11.11 -38.36
CA LEU A 306 29.78 12.37 -37.82
C LEU A 306 28.73 12.98 -38.75
N MET A 307 27.54 13.25 -38.20
CA MET A 307 26.46 13.87 -38.97
C MET A 307 26.81 15.31 -39.39
N PHE A 308 27.50 16.02 -38.50
CA PHE A 308 28.00 17.38 -38.72
C PHE A 308 29.49 17.45 -38.35
N PRO A 309 30.41 17.21 -39.30
CA PRO A 309 31.85 17.18 -39.03
C PRO A 309 32.37 18.49 -38.42
N ASP A 310 31.81 19.63 -38.83
CA ASP A 310 32.25 20.97 -38.44
C ASP A 310 31.75 21.42 -37.05
N ASP A 311 30.86 20.65 -36.39
CA ASP A 311 30.32 20.99 -35.07
C ASP A 311 31.38 20.86 -33.96
N ARG A 312 31.30 21.74 -32.96
CA ARG A 312 32.28 21.84 -31.88
C ARG A 312 32.16 20.70 -30.86
N GLY A 313 33.31 20.31 -30.31
CA GLY A 313 33.44 19.39 -29.18
C GLY A 313 33.99 18.01 -29.57
N PRO A 314 34.33 17.17 -28.58
CA PRO A 314 34.99 15.89 -28.80
C PRO A 314 34.21 14.96 -29.74
N GLU A 315 34.90 14.37 -30.72
CA GLU A 315 34.28 13.41 -31.66
C GLU A 315 33.78 12.16 -30.96
N GLU A 316 34.48 11.70 -29.92
CA GLU A 316 34.09 10.56 -29.08
C GLU A 316 32.73 10.73 -28.37
N ILE A 317 32.25 11.97 -28.20
CA ILE A 317 30.90 12.25 -27.69
C ILE A 317 29.86 12.24 -28.82
N ARG A 318 30.26 12.70 -30.02
CA ARG A 318 29.35 12.96 -31.15
C ARG A 318 29.18 11.77 -32.11
N ARG A 319 30.17 10.88 -32.21
CA ARG A 319 30.15 9.69 -33.08
C ARG A 319 29.19 8.59 -32.61
N PRO A 320 29.07 8.30 -31.31
CA PRO A 320 28.20 7.23 -30.85
C PRO A 320 26.72 7.58 -31.03
N VAL A 321 25.95 6.65 -31.58
CA VAL A 321 24.50 6.56 -31.42
C VAL A 321 24.23 5.73 -30.18
N LYS A 322 23.74 6.39 -29.13
CA LYS A 322 23.32 5.75 -27.88
C LYS A 322 21.88 5.28 -28.01
N VAL A 323 21.59 4.12 -27.41
CA VAL A 323 20.27 3.50 -27.53
C VAL A 323 19.78 3.09 -26.16
N TYR A 324 18.66 3.69 -25.78
CA TYR A 324 17.97 3.42 -24.53
C TYR A 324 16.67 2.67 -24.79
N LYS A 325 16.40 1.68 -23.94
CA LYS A 325 15.09 1.06 -23.79
C LYS A 325 14.39 1.70 -22.59
N LEU A 326 13.22 2.26 -22.84
CA LEU A 326 12.31 2.74 -21.81
C LEU A 326 11.16 1.76 -21.70
N SER A 327 10.83 1.35 -20.49
CA SER A 327 9.67 0.50 -20.21
C SER A 327 9.00 0.96 -18.94
N HIS A 328 7.71 0.68 -18.76
CA HIS A 328 7.07 0.96 -17.47
C HIS A 328 7.78 0.17 -16.38
N ARG A 329 8.08 0.81 -15.26
CA ARG A 329 8.64 0.12 -14.10
C ARG A 329 7.53 -0.55 -13.31
N PHE A 330 7.65 -1.85 -13.12
CA PHE A 330 6.74 -2.63 -12.28
C PHE A 330 7.43 -2.94 -10.95
N ASP A 331 6.71 -2.76 -9.85
CA ASP A 331 7.10 -3.31 -8.54
C ASP A 331 6.04 -4.33 -8.08
N ALA A 332 6.12 -4.78 -6.84
CA ALA A 332 5.15 -5.73 -6.27
C ALA A 332 3.71 -5.18 -6.25
N ALA A 333 3.50 -3.86 -6.29
CA ALA A 333 2.18 -3.23 -6.41
C ALA A 333 1.67 -3.21 -7.86
N GLY A 334 2.51 -3.49 -8.85
CA GLY A 334 2.16 -3.51 -10.27
C GLY A 334 2.60 -2.24 -10.99
N VAL A 335 1.74 -1.73 -11.89
CA VAL A 335 2.04 -0.55 -12.72
C VAL A 335 2.22 0.73 -11.89
N PRO A 336 2.97 1.74 -12.38
CA PRO A 336 2.99 3.08 -11.80
C PRO A 336 1.60 3.74 -11.81
N LEU A 337 1.39 4.80 -11.02
CA LEU A 337 0.19 5.64 -11.13
C LEU A 337 0.05 6.20 -12.55
N GLU A 338 -1.18 6.46 -12.99
CA GLU A 338 -1.43 7.02 -14.33
C GLU A 338 -0.86 8.44 -14.47
N PRO A 339 -0.24 8.80 -15.60
CA PRO A 339 0.18 10.18 -15.86
C PRO A 339 -1.00 11.13 -15.71
N GLY A 340 -0.80 12.22 -14.98
CA GLY A 340 -1.87 13.16 -14.62
C GLY A 340 -2.65 12.80 -13.36
N GLN A 341 -2.46 11.61 -12.79
CA GLN A 341 -2.99 11.20 -11.48
C GLN A 341 -1.91 11.14 -10.39
N GLU A 342 -0.80 11.83 -10.59
CA GLU A 342 0.36 11.89 -9.67
C GLU A 342 0.30 13.10 -8.73
N THR A 343 -0.85 13.77 -8.63
CA THR A 343 -1.02 14.96 -7.80
C THR A 343 -2.08 14.72 -6.76
N TYR A 344 -1.66 14.77 -5.49
CA TYR A 344 -2.49 14.61 -4.31
C TYR A 344 -2.26 15.79 -3.37
N ASP A 345 -3.20 16.03 -2.48
CA ASP A 345 -3.01 17.05 -1.45
C ASP A 345 -2.26 16.44 -0.27
N VAL A 346 -2.56 15.16 0.05
CA VAL A 346 -1.97 14.43 1.17
C VAL A 346 -1.57 13.02 0.74
N VAL A 347 -0.36 12.60 1.14
CA VAL A 347 0.09 11.20 1.04
C VAL A 347 0.13 10.61 2.46
N VAL A 348 -0.50 9.46 2.66
CA VAL A 348 -0.53 8.73 3.94
C VAL A 348 0.25 7.43 3.79
N GLN A 349 1.26 7.24 4.64
CA GLN A 349 2.08 6.03 4.71
C GLN A 349 1.59 5.16 5.86
N GLY A 350 1.16 3.93 5.54
CA GLY A 350 0.63 2.95 6.50
C GLY A 350 -0.90 2.81 6.46
N THR A 351 -1.37 1.65 6.89
CA THR A 351 -2.81 1.29 6.95
C THR A 351 -3.27 0.91 8.36
N GLY A 352 -2.63 1.47 9.40
CA GLY A 352 -3.07 1.34 10.79
C GLY A 352 -4.36 2.10 11.09
N MET A 353 -4.85 2.02 12.35
CA MET A 353 -6.12 2.65 12.74
C MET A 353 -6.11 4.18 12.56
N VAL A 354 -5.05 4.86 13.03
CA VAL A 354 -4.96 6.33 12.98
C VAL A 354 -4.93 6.80 11.53
N GLU A 355 -4.12 6.14 10.70
CA GLU A 355 -3.94 6.45 9.29
C GLU A 355 -5.24 6.29 8.51
N CYS A 356 -5.98 5.20 8.75
CA CYS A 356 -7.24 4.95 8.06
C CYS A 356 -8.36 5.91 8.52
N PHE A 357 -8.42 6.25 9.81
CA PHE A 357 -9.37 7.26 10.31
C PHE A 357 -9.09 8.63 9.71
N LEU A 358 -7.82 9.02 9.67
CA LEU A 358 -7.39 10.27 9.07
C LEU A 358 -7.69 10.33 7.57
N ALA A 359 -7.34 9.28 6.82
CA ALA A 359 -7.59 9.21 5.38
C ALA A 359 -9.08 9.31 5.06
N ALA A 360 -9.94 8.61 5.82
CA ALA A 360 -11.39 8.70 5.65
C ALA A 360 -11.91 10.12 5.96
N ALA A 361 -11.43 10.76 7.03
CA ALA A 361 -11.83 12.13 7.38
C ALA A 361 -11.41 13.16 6.31
N LEU A 362 -10.18 13.05 5.80
CA LEU A 362 -9.63 13.91 4.75
C LEU A 362 -10.37 13.72 3.43
N ALA A 363 -10.53 12.47 2.99
CA ALA A 363 -11.25 12.14 1.75
C ALA A 363 -12.71 12.60 1.82
N ARG A 364 -13.39 12.38 2.95
CA ARG A 364 -14.76 12.86 3.17
C ARG A 364 -14.86 14.40 3.12
N SER A 365 -13.80 15.09 3.50
CA SER A 365 -13.68 16.55 3.37
C SER A 365 -13.27 17.00 1.96
N GLY A 366 -13.19 16.10 0.99
CA GLY A 366 -12.84 16.39 -0.40
C GLY A 366 -11.36 16.66 -0.64
N VAL A 367 -10.48 16.22 0.26
CA VAL A 367 -9.02 16.27 0.09
C VAL A 367 -8.60 15.07 -0.77
N ARG A 368 -7.71 15.27 -1.74
CA ARG A 368 -7.16 14.17 -2.55
C ARG A 368 -6.11 13.43 -1.75
N VAL A 369 -6.42 12.21 -1.34
CA VAL A 369 -5.56 11.37 -0.50
C VAL A 369 -4.98 10.21 -1.32
N LEU A 370 -3.67 10.04 -1.26
CA LEU A 370 -2.99 8.80 -1.66
C LEU A 370 -2.54 8.06 -0.41
N GLN A 371 -3.10 6.89 -0.12
CA GLN A 371 -2.69 6.05 1.00
C GLN A 371 -1.91 4.83 0.49
N CYS A 372 -0.74 4.58 1.04
CA CYS A 372 0.17 3.54 0.58
C CYS A 372 0.76 2.74 1.74
N ASP A 373 1.08 1.47 1.49
CA ASP A 373 1.67 0.54 2.47
C ASP A 373 2.50 -0.50 1.70
N ALA A 374 3.71 -0.83 2.15
CA ALA A 374 4.53 -1.84 1.50
C ALA A 374 4.04 -3.27 1.75
N GLN A 375 3.14 -3.46 2.70
CA GLN A 375 2.58 -4.77 3.03
C GLN A 375 1.50 -5.17 2.02
N GLY A 376 1.25 -6.48 1.93
CA GLY A 376 0.24 -7.04 1.02
C GLY A 376 -1.19 -6.95 1.56
N GLU A 377 -1.34 -6.59 2.83
CA GLU A 377 -2.57 -6.60 3.62
C GLU A 377 -2.75 -5.28 4.38
N TYR A 378 -4.01 -4.89 4.60
CA TYR A 378 -4.38 -3.71 5.40
C TYR A 378 -4.27 -3.97 6.91
N GLY A 379 -4.15 -2.89 7.69
CA GLY A 379 -4.41 -2.92 9.13
C GLY A 379 -3.18 -2.65 9.99
N GLY A 380 -1.98 -2.60 9.41
CA GLY A 380 -0.73 -2.40 10.17
C GLY A 380 -0.64 -3.34 11.39
N PRO A 381 -0.49 -2.82 12.63
CA PRO A 381 -0.47 -3.64 13.85
C PRO A 381 -1.77 -4.41 14.16
N PHE A 382 -2.87 -4.08 13.49
CA PHE A 382 -4.21 -4.64 13.70
C PHE A 382 -4.60 -5.65 12.60
N LYS A 383 -3.62 -6.14 11.82
CA LYS A 383 -3.87 -7.20 10.83
C LYS A 383 -4.48 -8.43 11.49
N THR A 384 -5.49 -8.98 10.82
CA THR A 384 -6.01 -10.31 11.10
C THR A 384 -5.43 -11.27 10.07
N LEU A 385 -4.68 -12.27 10.53
CA LEU A 385 -3.88 -13.14 9.68
C LEU A 385 -4.42 -14.56 9.72
N THR A 386 -4.31 -15.25 8.59
CA THR A 386 -4.37 -16.72 8.61
C THR A 386 -3.15 -17.27 9.35
N VAL A 387 -3.24 -18.53 9.80
CA VAL A 387 -2.11 -19.23 10.45
C VAL A 387 -0.85 -19.19 9.57
N GLN A 388 -0.99 -19.39 8.26
CA GLN A 388 0.15 -19.38 7.33
C GLN A 388 0.81 -18.00 7.26
N GLN A 389 0.01 -16.93 7.25
CA GLN A 389 0.52 -15.57 7.29
C GLN A 389 1.18 -15.26 8.64
N LEU A 390 0.62 -15.71 9.76
CA LEU A 390 1.22 -15.51 11.08
C LEU A 390 2.55 -16.26 11.23
N ARG A 391 2.64 -17.50 10.73
CA ARG A 391 3.92 -18.24 10.65
C ARG A 391 4.96 -17.43 9.89
N LYS A 392 4.60 -16.92 8.71
CA LYS A 392 5.48 -16.07 7.90
C LYS A 392 5.89 -14.81 8.67
N TYR A 393 4.96 -14.14 9.33
CA TYR A 393 5.21 -12.94 10.13
C TYR A 393 6.22 -13.19 11.26
N ILE A 394 6.07 -14.30 11.99
CA ILE A 394 6.93 -14.66 13.13
C ILE A 394 8.33 -15.07 12.68
N LEU A 395 8.44 -15.78 11.55
CA LEU A 395 9.70 -16.32 11.05
C LEU A 395 10.51 -15.31 10.23
N GLN A 396 9.86 -14.29 9.68
CA GLN A 396 10.54 -13.25 8.90
C GLN A 396 10.90 -12.06 9.80
N PRO A 397 12.20 -11.75 9.99
CA PRO A 397 12.56 -10.53 10.67
C PRO A 397 11.99 -9.30 9.92
N PRO A 398 11.79 -8.15 10.59
CA PRO A 398 11.61 -6.89 9.88
C PRO A 398 12.76 -6.75 8.89
N ASN A 399 12.51 -6.22 7.69
CA ASN A 399 13.45 -6.18 6.56
C ASN A 399 14.75 -5.38 6.82
N ASP A 400 15.60 -5.85 7.74
CA ASP A 400 16.85 -5.20 8.15
C ASP A 400 18.08 -6.13 8.01
N SER A 401 18.01 -7.10 7.10
CA SER A 401 19.20 -7.80 6.62
C SER A 401 19.19 -7.84 5.10
N GLY A 402 19.98 -6.94 4.51
CA GLY A 402 20.24 -6.90 3.08
C GLY A 402 21.03 -8.13 2.62
N ASP A 403 20.33 -9.22 2.32
CA ASP A 403 20.88 -10.24 1.44
C ASP A 403 19.87 -10.63 0.34
N GLY A 404 20.30 -10.40 -0.89
CA GLY A 404 19.47 -10.35 -2.08
C GLY A 404 19.04 -11.72 -2.58
N SER A 405 17.98 -12.28 -2.01
CA SER A 405 17.26 -13.39 -2.65
C SER A 405 15.79 -13.03 -2.85
N SER A 406 15.44 -12.82 -4.12
CA SER A 406 14.07 -12.56 -4.57
C SER A 406 13.16 -13.76 -4.24
N PRO A 407 11.89 -13.54 -3.84
CA PRO A 407 10.90 -14.61 -3.85
C PRO A 407 10.55 -14.90 -5.32
N SER A 408 10.85 -16.11 -5.78
CA SER A 408 10.42 -16.59 -7.08
C SER A 408 8.96 -17.06 -6.99
N ASP A 409 8.05 -16.28 -7.57
CA ASP A 409 6.72 -16.77 -7.93
C ASP A 409 6.85 -17.71 -9.12
N GLY A 410 6.59 -19.00 -8.88
CA GLY A 410 6.59 -20.05 -9.90
C GLY A 410 5.54 -21.10 -9.61
N TYR A 411 4.34 -20.94 -10.18
CA TYR A 411 3.40 -22.04 -10.38
C TYR A 411 4.01 -23.05 -11.37
N ALA A 412 4.47 -24.20 -10.87
CA ALA A 412 4.62 -25.42 -11.66
C ALA A 412 4.57 -26.64 -10.73
N GLY A 413 3.67 -27.58 -11.04
CA GLY A 413 3.44 -28.78 -10.24
C GLY A 413 4.67 -29.69 -10.16
N GLY A 414 4.89 -30.24 -8.97
CA GLY A 414 5.88 -31.27 -8.71
C GLY A 414 5.70 -31.82 -7.31
N SER A 415 5.07 -32.98 -7.21
CA SER A 415 5.01 -33.78 -6.00
C SER A 415 6.42 -34.03 -5.45
N GLN A 416 6.70 -33.60 -4.22
CA GLN A 416 7.86 -34.08 -3.48
C GLN A 416 7.47 -34.53 -2.07
N GLN A 417 7.80 -35.79 -1.82
CA GLN A 417 7.51 -36.55 -0.62
C GLN A 417 8.15 -35.92 0.62
N VAL A 418 7.33 -35.67 1.62
CA VAL A 418 7.75 -35.55 3.02
C VAL A 418 8.32 -36.91 3.44
N SER A 419 9.63 -36.98 3.64
CA SER A 419 10.25 -38.15 4.26
C SER A 419 10.22 -37.99 5.77
N SER A 420 9.31 -38.75 6.39
CA SER A 420 9.31 -39.09 7.80
C SER A 420 10.63 -39.77 8.19
N ARG A 421 11.28 -39.31 9.26
CA ARG A 421 12.14 -40.17 10.09
C ARG A 421 12.30 -39.58 11.49
N GLY A 422 11.65 -40.21 12.45
CA GLY A 422 11.98 -40.04 13.86
C GLY A 422 13.32 -40.69 14.19
N SER A 423 14.02 -40.12 15.17
CA SER A 423 14.92 -40.86 16.05
C SER A 423 15.25 -40.03 17.28
N ASN A 424 14.99 -40.61 18.45
CA ASN A 424 15.50 -40.22 19.76
C ASN A 424 16.97 -39.80 19.71
N LYS A 425 17.30 -38.68 20.37
CA LYS A 425 18.59 -38.51 21.03
C LYS A 425 18.40 -37.88 22.40
N ASP A 426 18.83 -38.62 23.41
CA ASP A 426 18.98 -38.17 24.79
C ASP A 426 19.94 -36.97 24.91
N PRO A 427 19.79 -36.13 25.97
CA PRO A 427 20.59 -34.95 26.20
C PRO A 427 21.83 -35.30 27.04
N SER A 428 23.01 -35.29 26.44
CA SER A 428 24.26 -35.21 27.21
C SER A 428 25.32 -34.47 26.40
N GLY A 429 25.45 -33.18 26.69
CA GLY A 429 26.44 -32.30 26.08
C GLY A 429 26.47 -30.97 26.82
N VAL A 430 27.12 -30.98 27.99
CA VAL A 430 27.49 -29.77 28.72
C VAL A 430 28.48 -28.99 27.86
N GLY A 431 27.96 -27.96 27.17
CA GLY A 431 28.72 -26.90 26.51
C GLY A 431 28.37 -25.59 27.19
N ASN A 432 29.21 -25.19 28.14
CA ASN A 432 29.10 -23.95 28.88
C ASN A 432 29.40 -22.78 27.91
N ASN A 433 28.38 -22.02 27.50
CA ASN A 433 28.56 -20.73 26.81
C ASN A 433 27.47 -19.75 27.25
N ASN A 434 27.93 -18.67 27.88
CA ASN A 434 27.25 -17.46 28.39
C ASN A 434 25.77 -17.26 28.03
N GLY A 435 24.93 -17.30 29.06
CA GLY A 435 23.51 -17.00 29.01
C GLY A 435 23.20 -15.50 28.96
N ASN A 436 23.10 -14.96 27.75
CA ASN A 436 22.19 -13.87 27.41
C ASN A 436 21.41 -14.30 26.17
N GLY A 437 20.46 -15.22 26.35
CA GLY A 437 19.48 -15.50 25.31
C GLY A 437 18.48 -14.35 25.26
N ASP A 438 18.36 -13.71 24.10
CA ASP A 438 17.47 -12.57 23.85
C ASP A 438 16.07 -12.81 24.46
N GLU A 439 15.63 -11.94 25.36
CA GLU A 439 14.37 -12.11 26.09
C GLU A 439 13.13 -11.87 25.20
N ASN A 440 13.33 -11.27 24.03
CA ASN A 440 12.30 -10.91 23.06
C ASN A 440 12.24 -11.82 21.83
N THR A 441 12.86 -13.01 21.87
CA THR A 441 12.85 -13.95 20.74
C THR A 441 11.45 -14.47 20.42
N SER A 442 11.00 -14.27 19.19
CA SER A 442 9.78 -14.87 18.65
C SER A 442 9.94 -16.40 18.46
N THR A 443 8.95 -17.19 18.89
CA THR A 443 9.03 -18.66 18.94
C THR A 443 7.70 -19.30 18.57
N ILE A 444 7.73 -20.37 17.77
CA ILE A 444 6.59 -21.27 17.53
C ILE A 444 6.90 -22.59 18.23
N SER A 445 6.14 -22.92 19.28
CA SER A 445 6.41 -24.09 20.13
C SER A 445 5.59 -25.32 19.75
N VAL A 446 4.36 -25.12 19.28
CA VAL A 446 3.52 -26.18 18.73
C VAL A 446 3.00 -25.71 17.38
N ASP A 447 3.13 -26.57 16.37
CA ASP A 447 2.53 -26.36 15.06
C ASP A 447 2.05 -27.67 14.44
N LEU A 448 0.76 -27.93 14.62
CA LEU A 448 0.03 -29.08 14.09
C LEU A 448 -1.07 -28.63 13.12
N MET A 449 -1.05 -27.37 12.66
CA MET A 449 -2.11 -26.84 11.80
C MET A 449 -2.14 -27.54 10.44
N ASP A 450 -1.00 -28.07 9.97
CA ASP A 450 -0.91 -28.83 8.72
C ASP A 450 -1.59 -30.21 8.80
N THR A 451 -1.98 -30.66 9.99
CA THR A 451 -2.79 -31.88 10.19
C THR A 451 -4.25 -31.68 9.80
N LEU A 452 -4.71 -30.44 9.70
CA LEU A 452 -6.06 -30.08 9.27
C LEU A 452 -6.11 -29.90 7.75
N ASP A 453 -7.29 -30.05 7.17
CA ASP A 453 -7.51 -29.68 5.77
C ASP A 453 -7.41 -28.16 5.57
N VAL A 454 -7.05 -27.76 4.35
CA VAL A 454 -6.81 -26.35 4.00
C VAL A 454 -8.03 -25.47 4.25
N ARG A 455 -9.26 -25.98 4.04
CA ARG A 455 -10.47 -25.16 4.27
C ARG A 455 -10.63 -24.86 5.75
N THR A 456 -10.43 -25.85 6.63
CA THR A 456 -10.49 -25.66 8.08
C THR A 456 -9.37 -24.73 8.56
N GLN A 457 -8.16 -24.85 8.01
CA GLN A 457 -7.04 -23.95 8.34
C GLN A 457 -7.39 -22.47 8.08
N HIS A 458 -8.00 -22.16 6.93
CA HIS A 458 -8.36 -20.79 6.56
C HIS A 458 -9.49 -20.18 7.40
N ARG A 459 -10.22 -20.97 8.18
CA ARG A 459 -11.26 -20.47 9.09
C ARG A 459 -10.70 -19.99 10.44
N PHE A 460 -9.42 -20.25 10.72
CA PHE A 460 -8.74 -19.65 11.85
C PHE A 460 -8.17 -18.29 11.45
N LEU A 461 -8.68 -17.25 12.08
CA LEU A 461 -8.27 -15.87 11.88
C LEU A 461 -7.61 -15.37 13.18
N LEU A 462 -6.37 -14.91 13.08
CA LEU A 462 -5.51 -14.59 14.23
C LEU A 462 -5.17 -13.11 14.20
N ASP A 463 -5.65 -12.35 15.18
CA ASP A 463 -5.29 -10.94 15.31
C ASP A 463 -3.85 -10.77 15.81
N LEU A 464 -3.06 -9.94 15.11
CA LEU A 464 -1.76 -9.49 15.62
C LEU A 464 -1.95 -8.78 16.95
N LEU A 465 -2.88 -7.81 16.99
CA LEU A 465 -3.37 -7.16 18.20
C LEU A 465 -4.90 -7.09 18.18
N PRO A 466 -5.60 -7.87 19.02
CA PRO A 466 -7.04 -7.79 19.10
C PRO A 466 -7.47 -6.55 19.90
N VAL A 467 -8.64 -6.02 19.56
CA VAL A 467 -9.16 -4.78 20.14
C VAL A 467 -10.59 -4.97 20.60
N HIS A 468 -10.91 -4.42 21.77
CA HIS A 468 -12.27 -4.39 22.32
C HIS A 468 -12.75 -2.95 22.38
N TYR A 469 -13.93 -2.70 21.83
CA TYR A 469 -14.53 -1.37 21.76
C TYR A 469 -15.56 -1.19 22.87
N PHE A 470 -15.50 -0.08 23.60
CA PHE A 470 -16.58 0.26 24.52
C PHE A 470 -17.85 0.58 23.75
N SER A 471 -18.97 -0.03 24.15
CA SER A 471 -20.27 0.16 23.48
C SER A 471 -20.73 1.62 23.45
N LYS A 472 -20.41 2.41 24.48
CA LYS A 472 -20.60 3.87 24.49
C LYS A 472 -19.29 4.65 24.44
N GLY A 473 -18.20 4.02 24.00
CA GLY A 473 -16.91 4.66 23.80
C GLY A 473 -16.95 5.71 22.68
N ASP A 474 -15.95 6.58 22.66
CA ASP A 474 -15.88 7.69 21.71
C ASP A 474 -15.83 7.20 20.25
N THR A 475 -15.08 6.14 19.95
CA THR A 475 -15.00 5.55 18.61
C THR A 475 -16.35 5.03 18.12
N VAL A 476 -17.01 4.18 18.92
CA VAL A 476 -18.31 3.61 18.54
C VAL A 476 -19.36 4.70 18.38
N ARG A 477 -19.40 5.67 19.30
CA ARG A 477 -20.33 6.80 19.22
C ARG A 477 -20.10 7.60 17.94
N LYS A 478 -18.84 7.94 17.64
CA LYS A 478 -18.50 8.69 16.43
C LYS A 478 -18.83 7.90 15.17
N PHE A 479 -18.61 6.59 15.14
CA PHE A 479 -18.99 5.75 14.00
C PHE A 479 -20.49 5.71 13.77
N VAL A 480 -21.30 5.67 14.83
CA VAL A 480 -22.76 5.72 14.72
C VAL A 480 -23.22 7.11 14.25
N GLU A 481 -22.71 8.19 14.85
CA GLU A 481 -23.05 9.57 14.49
C GLU A 481 -22.68 9.92 13.04
N SER A 482 -21.54 9.41 12.57
CA SER A 482 -21.06 9.64 11.21
C SER A 482 -21.56 8.60 10.20
N ASP A 483 -22.29 7.58 10.67
CA ASP A 483 -22.73 6.42 9.90
C ASP A 483 -21.57 5.72 9.18
N MET A 484 -20.40 5.68 9.82
CA MET A 484 -19.18 5.07 9.29
C MET A 484 -19.04 3.59 9.65
N ALA A 485 -19.91 3.04 10.49
CA ALA A 485 -19.94 1.60 10.77
C ALA A 485 -20.67 0.76 9.70
N ARG A 486 -21.16 1.36 8.59
CA ARG A 486 -22.02 0.71 7.58
C ARG A 486 -21.53 -0.62 7.00
N HIS A 487 -20.22 -0.85 6.97
CA HIS A 487 -19.64 -2.07 6.39
C HIS A 487 -18.92 -2.96 7.43
N ALA A 488 -19.06 -2.66 8.72
CA ALA A 488 -18.49 -3.44 9.80
C ALA A 488 -19.61 -3.96 10.71
N GLU A 489 -19.52 -5.23 11.09
CA GLU A 489 -20.44 -5.86 12.03
C GLU A 489 -19.71 -6.13 13.35
N PHE A 490 -20.42 -5.94 14.46
CA PHE A 490 -19.87 -6.12 15.80
C PHE A 490 -20.74 -7.08 16.60
N GLN A 491 -20.09 -7.85 17.47
CA GLN A 491 -20.71 -8.78 18.40
C GLN A 491 -20.39 -8.36 19.84
N CYS A 492 -21.38 -8.44 20.73
CA CYS A 492 -21.15 -8.24 22.16
C CYS A 492 -20.29 -9.38 22.73
N CYS A 493 -19.30 -9.04 23.56
CA CYS A 493 -18.52 -10.03 24.29
C CYS A 493 -19.43 -10.79 25.27
N SER A 494 -19.32 -12.12 25.33
CA SER A 494 -20.23 -12.97 26.12
C SER A 494 -19.97 -12.86 27.63
N SER A 495 -18.70 -12.69 28.03
CA SER A 495 -18.32 -12.56 29.43
C SER A 495 -17.08 -11.69 29.61
N PHE A 496 -17.07 -10.89 30.67
CA PHE A 496 -15.92 -10.16 31.17
C PHE A 496 -15.59 -10.64 32.59
N ALA A 497 -14.37 -11.16 32.80
CA ALA A 497 -14.00 -11.82 34.05
C ALA A 497 -12.58 -11.48 34.51
N PHE A 498 -12.29 -11.76 35.78
CA PHE A 498 -10.94 -11.80 36.32
C PHE A 498 -10.42 -13.23 36.42
N LEU A 499 -9.12 -13.39 36.23
CA LEU A 499 -8.39 -14.64 36.47
C LEU A 499 -7.43 -14.46 37.63
N PHE A 500 -7.70 -15.16 38.73
CA PHE A 500 -6.87 -15.15 39.94
C PHE A 500 -6.21 -16.50 40.16
N ARG A 501 -4.98 -16.48 40.66
CA ARG A 501 -4.24 -17.67 41.05
C ARG A 501 -4.86 -18.30 42.30
N CYS A 502 -5.09 -19.62 42.28
CA CYS A 502 -5.45 -20.38 43.49
C CYS A 502 -4.26 -20.38 44.47
N GLY A 503 -4.52 -20.31 45.79
CA GLY A 503 -3.58 -19.85 46.82
C GLY A 503 -2.21 -20.55 46.93
N GLU A 504 -1.31 -19.97 47.75
CA GLU A 504 0.12 -20.33 47.88
C GLU A 504 0.43 -21.79 48.31
N THR A 505 -0.57 -22.55 48.78
CA THR A 505 -0.40 -23.90 49.34
C THR A 505 -0.72 -25.05 48.38
N ASP A 506 -1.32 -24.77 47.21
CA ASP A 506 -1.57 -25.80 46.18
C ASP A 506 -0.38 -25.91 45.22
N GLU A 507 0.19 -27.11 45.09
CA GLU A 507 1.26 -27.40 44.13
C GLU A 507 0.80 -27.25 42.66
N SER A 508 -0.51 -27.08 42.41
CA SER A 508 -1.06 -26.80 41.08
C SER A 508 -1.20 -25.29 40.83
N CYS A 509 -0.45 -24.75 39.87
CA CYS A 509 -0.52 -23.36 39.37
C CYS A 509 -1.83 -23.00 38.64
N ALA A 510 -3.00 -23.38 39.15
CA ALA A 510 -4.27 -23.19 38.47
C ALA A 510 -4.88 -21.80 38.72
N PHE A 511 -5.46 -21.21 37.67
CA PHE A 511 -6.24 -19.98 37.73
C PHE A 511 -7.74 -20.29 37.80
N ARG A 512 -8.48 -19.47 38.54
CA ARG A 512 -9.95 -19.52 38.65
C ARG A 512 -10.60 -18.27 38.09
N LEU A 513 -11.80 -18.42 37.53
CA LEU A 513 -12.63 -17.30 37.09
C LEU A 513 -13.29 -16.63 38.29
N GLN A 514 -13.33 -15.31 38.24
CA GLN A 514 -14.11 -14.49 39.16
C GLN A 514 -14.89 -13.45 38.37
N SER A 515 -16.18 -13.33 38.65
CA SER A 515 -17.04 -12.36 37.98
C SER A 515 -16.65 -10.94 38.33
N VAL A 516 -16.69 -10.05 37.33
CA VAL A 516 -16.60 -8.61 37.54
C VAL A 516 -18.03 -8.12 37.82
N PRO A 517 -18.33 -7.61 39.02
CA PRO A 517 -19.67 -7.09 39.30
C PRO A 517 -19.85 -5.75 38.58
N LEU A 518 -20.50 -5.80 37.43
CA LEU A 518 -20.70 -4.67 36.52
C LEU A 518 -22.02 -3.92 36.80
N THR A 519 -23.00 -4.60 37.41
CA THR A 519 -24.29 -4.00 37.76
C THR A 519 -24.51 -3.96 39.27
N ARG A 520 -25.43 -3.11 39.73
CA ARG A 520 -25.86 -3.07 41.13
C ARG A 520 -26.28 -4.46 41.63
N ALA A 521 -27.09 -5.18 40.86
CA ALA A 521 -27.56 -6.52 41.21
C ALA A 521 -26.37 -7.47 41.44
N GLN A 522 -25.39 -7.45 40.53
CA GLN A 522 -24.17 -8.25 40.63
C GLN A 522 -23.29 -7.84 41.82
N VAL A 523 -23.16 -6.54 42.12
CA VAL A 523 -22.46 -6.06 43.33
C VAL A 523 -23.14 -6.60 44.59
N PHE A 524 -24.47 -6.63 44.64
CA PHE A 524 -25.19 -7.17 45.79
C PHE A 524 -25.14 -8.69 45.88
N SER A 525 -25.12 -9.41 44.77
CA SER A 525 -24.99 -10.87 44.74
C SER A 525 -23.56 -11.39 44.88
N ALA A 526 -22.54 -10.53 44.77
CA ALA A 526 -21.14 -10.94 44.88
C ALA A 526 -20.78 -11.42 46.29
N ASP A 527 -20.48 -12.71 46.46
CA ASP A 527 -20.14 -13.30 47.77
C ASP A 527 -18.74 -12.93 48.27
N HIS A 528 -17.87 -12.50 47.36
CA HIS A 528 -16.48 -12.16 47.65
C HIS A 528 -16.29 -10.70 48.12
N ILE A 529 -17.37 -9.91 48.24
CA ILE A 529 -17.33 -8.51 48.73
C ILE A 529 -18.16 -8.41 50.03
N GLY A 530 -17.56 -7.89 51.10
CA GLY A 530 -18.28 -7.67 52.36
C GLY A 530 -19.37 -6.58 52.24
N LEU A 531 -20.44 -6.67 53.04
CA LEU A 531 -21.58 -5.73 52.98
C LEU A 531 -21.18 -4.25 53.12
N MET A 532 -20.21 -3.95 53.99
CA MET A 532 -19.70 -2.58 54.18
C MET A 532 -18.92 -2.09 52.95
N GLN A 533 -18.19 -2.97 52.28
CA GLN A 533 -17.46 -2.64 51.07
C GLN A 533 -18.40 -2.45 49.88
N LYS A 534 -19.45 -3.25 49.76
CA LYS A 534 -20.51 -3.03 48.77
C LYS A 534 -21.09 -1.62 48.87
N ARG A 535 -21.33 -1.11 50.10
CA ARG A 535 -21.80 0.27 50.32
C ARG A 535 -20.78 1.33 49.91
N ARG A 536 -19.50 1.12 50.23
CA ARG A 536 -18.40 2.04 49.86
C ARG A 536 -18.18 2.09 48.36
N LEU A 537 -18.20 0.93 47.70
CA LEU A 537 -18.13 0.80 46.24
C LEU A 537 -19.30 1.50 45.55
N MET A 538 -20.54 1.28 46.02
CA MET A 538 -21.70 1.95 45.42
C MET A 538 -21.67 3.48 45.62
N LYS A 539 -21.05 3.98 46.70
CA LYS A 539 -20.80 5.42 46.86
C LYS A 539 -19.85 5.94 45.78
N PHE A 540 -18.74 5.24 45.54
CA PHE A 540 -17.82 5.58 44.46
C PHE A 540 -18.48 5.54 43.07
N VAL A 541 -19.22 4.47 42.75
CA VAL A 541 -19.95 4.33 41.48
C VAL A 541 -20.94 5.49 41.28
N LYS A 542 -21.62 5.93 42.35
CA LYS A 542 -22.53 7.08 42.30
C LYS A 542 -21.80 8.38 41.98
N ASP A 543 -20.63 8.59 42.58
CA ASP A 543 -19.83 9.78 42.35
C ASP A 543 -19.22 9.79 40.92
N VAL A 544 -18.91 8.63 40.33
CA VAL A 544 -18.33 8.50 38.97
C VAL A 544 -19.39 8.53 37.85
N ALA A 545 -20.57 7.97 38.08
CA ALA A 545 -21.62 7.85 37.08
C ALA A 545 -23.01 8.06 37.72
N ALA A 546 -23.29 9.30 38.14
CA ALA A 546 -24.56 9.68 38.77
C ALA A 546 -25.81 9.25 37.95
N PRO A 547 -25.86 9.42 36.61
CA PRO A 547 -27.01 8.97 35.81
C PRO A 547 -27.19 7.45 35.81
N LEU A 548 -26.11 6.67 35.86
CA LEU A 548 -26.17 5.21 35.94
C LEU A 548 -26.65 4.78 37.33
N ALA A 549 -26.17 5.42 38.40
CA ALA A 549 -26.65 5.17 39.75
C ALA A 549 -28.15 5.48 39.89
N GLU A 550 -28.64 6.55 39.26
CA GLU A 550 -30.06 6.89 39.23
C GLU A 550 -30.89 5.93 38.34
N HIS A 551 -30.40 5.55 37.15
CA HIS A 551 -31.02 4.51 36.32
C HIS A 551 -31.11 3.15 37.06
N LEU A 552 -30.08 2.82 37.85
CA LEU A 552 -30.02 1.64 38.74
C LEU A 552 -30.87 1.79 40.01
N HIS A 553 -31.32 2.99 40.37
CA HIS A 553 -32.35 3.19 41.40
C HIS A 553 -33.75 3.06 40.79
N ALA A 554 -34.00 3.69 39.64
CA ALA A 554 -35.29 3.73 38.95
C ALA A 554 -35.76 2.33 38.47
N ARG A 555 -34.88 1.50 37.90
CA ARG A 555 -35.26 0.14 37.42
C ARG A 555 -35.65 -0.84 38.53
N THR A 556 -35.18 -0.64 39.77
CA THR A 556 -35.59 -1.44 40.93
C THR A 556 -36.87 -0.94 41.62
N ALA A 557 -37.29 0.28 41.33
CA ALA A 557 -38.47 0.92 41.91
C ALA A 557 -39.55 1.06 40.83
N ALA A 558 -40.11 -0.06 40.35
CA ALA A 558 -41.20 0.00 39.38
C ALA A 558 -42.51 0.40 40.06
N LEU A 559 -42.97 1.63 39.78
CA LEU A 559 -44.30 2.03 39.29
C LEU A 559 -44.61 3.46 39.76
N GLY A 560 -44.35 4.42 38.87
CA GLY A 560 -44.83 5.79 39.00
C GLY A 560 -43.77 6.78 39.42
N GLU A 561 -43.65 7.82 38.59
CA GLU A 561 -43.12 9.16 38.87
C GLU A 561 -41.67 9.48 38.46
N GLU A 562 -41.62 10.46 37.54
CA GLU A 562 -40.59 11.42 37.13
C GLU A 562 -39.31 10.95 36.40
N GLU A 563 -39.02 11.63 35.28
CA GLU A 563 -37.78 11.49 34.53
C GLU A 563 -36.58 11.96 35.38
N PRO A 564 -35.46 11.22 35.42
CA PRO A 564 -34.30 11.59 36.22
C PRO A 564 -33.68 12.93 35.78
N GLY A 565 -33.44 13.81 36.74
CA GLY A 565 -32.77 15.09 36.51
C GLY A 565 -31.39 14.89 35.91
N HIS A 566 -31.07 15.64 34.85
CA HIS A 566 -29.73 15.68 34.28
C HIS A 566 -28.76 16.30 35.31
N THR A 567 -28.06 15.49 36.09
CA THR A 567 -26.81 15.94 36.72
C THR A 567 -25.79 16.11 35.59
N ASP A 568 -25.26 17.31 35.43
CA ASP A 568 -24.42 17.65 34.30
C ASP A 568 -23.12 16.82 34.33
N VAL A 569 -22.73 16.21 33.21
CA VAL A 569 -21.48 15.43 33.09
C VAL A 569 -20.26 16.27 33.51
N GLN A 570 -20.40 17.58 33.39
CA GLN A 570 -19.43 18.60 33.75
C GLN A 570 -19.19 18.70 35.27
N GLU A 571 -20.23 18.58 36.11
CA GLU A 571 -20.12 18.64 37.58
C GLU A 571 -19.32 17.46 38.18
N VAL A 572 -19.45 16.27 37.57
CA VAL A 572 -18.69 15.06 37.97
C VAL A 572 -17.21 15.19 37.61
N GLY A 573 -16.91 15.71 36.41
CA GLY A 573 -15.54 15.99 35.98
C GLY A 573 -14.85 17.00 36.91
N GLU A 574 -15.55 18.05 37.31
CA GLU A 574 -15.05 19.07 38.24
C GLU A 574 -14.70 18.49 39.62
N LEU A 575 -15.50 17.55 40.14
CA LEU A 575 -15.25 16.92 41.45
C LEU A 575 -13.92 16.17 41.48
N PHE A 576 -13.64 15.34 40.47
CA PHE A 576 -12.38 14.61 40.42
C PHE A 576 -11.20 15.51 40.00
N GLN A 577 -11.44 16.54 39.19
CA GLN A 577 -10.41 17.53 38.85
C GLN A 577 -9.95 18.34 40.07
N GLN A 578 -10.87 18.63 41.01
CA GLN A 578 -10.53 19.22 42.31
C GLN A 578 -9.70 18.26 43.18
N GLU A 579 -10.02 16.97 43.20
CA GLU A 579 -9.22 15.96 43.91
C GLU A 579 -7.80 15.87 43.35
N VAL A 580 -7.62 15.85 42.02
CA VAL A 580 -6.30 15.88 41.37
C VAL A 580 -5.53 17.13 41.75
N SER A 581 -6.20 18.29 41.76
CA SER A 581 -5.55 19.55 42.12
C SER A 581 -5.05 19.57 43.57
N GLN A 582 -5.74 18.88 44.48
CA GLN A 582 -5.35 18.74 45.88
C GLN A 582 -4.30 17.63 46.09
N HIS A 583 -4.34 16.59 45.25
CA HIS A 583 -3.50 15.40 45.34
C HIS A 583 -2.98 14.97 43.96
N PRO A 584 -2.00 15.70 43.36
CA PRO A 584 -1.63 15.54 41.96
C PRO A 584 -0.90 14.23 41.63
N ASN A 585 -0.25 13.61 42.62
CA ASN A 585 0.51 12.36 42.44
C ASN A 585 -0.24 11.14 42.99
N GLU A 586 -1.49 11.30 43.40
CA GLU A 586 -2.26 10.21 44.00
C GLU A 586 -2.85 9.31 42.91
N THR A 587 -2.68 7.99 43.07
CA THR A 587 -3.26 7.02 42.14
C THR A 587 -4.75 6.79 42.40
N LEU A 588 -5.45 6.11 41.47
CA LEU A 588 -6.86 5.76 41.70
C LEU A 588 -7.00 4.85 42.92
N SER A 589 -6.06 3.91 43.10
CA SER A 589 -6.00 3.01 44.25
C SER A 589 -5.92 3.78 45.58
N GLU A 590 -5.05 4.78 45.63
CA GLU A 590 -4.84 5.61 46.81
C GLU A 590 -6.07 6.46 47.11
N LEU A 591 -6.69 7.06 46.10
CA LEU A 591 -7.94 7.82 46.25
C LEU A 591 -9.07 6.94 46.78
N LEU A 592 -9.22 5.72 46.27
CA LEU A 592 -10.25 4.78 46.73
C LEU A 592 -10.05 4.37 48.19
N ARG A 593 -8.80 4.16 48.62
CA ARG A 593 -8.47 3.92 50.04
C ARG A 593 -8.73 5.16 50.90
N ARG A 594 -8.27 6.34 50.47
CA ARG A 594 -8.35 7.60 51.25
C ARG A 594 -9.77 8.11 51.38
N LYS A 595 -10.48 8.30 50.26
CA LYS A 595 -11.80 8.97 50.20
C LYS A 595 -12.96 8.01 50.46
N TYR A 596 -12.85 6.77 49.99
CA TYR A 596 -13.96 5.79 50.03
C TYR A 596 -13.73 4.66 51.04
N ALA A 597 -12.53 4.55 51.63
CA ALA A 597 -12.16 3.49 52.57
C ALA A 597 -12.37 2.07 52.01
N VAL A 598 -12.15 1.88 50.71
CA VAL A 598 -12.25 0.57 50.04
C VAL A 598 -11.11 -0.34 50.53
N ASP A 599 -11.40 -1.59 50.92
CA ASP A 599 -10.37 -2.56 51.34
C ASP A 599 -9.62 -3.19 50.17
N GLU A 600 -8.49 -3.86 50.45
CA GLU A 600 -7.65 -4.49 49.42
C GLU A 600 -8.39 -5.45 48.48
N THR A 601 -9.35 -6.23 49.00
CA THR A 601 -10.10 -7.18 48.17
C THR A 601 -11.00 -6.47 47.16
N THR A 602 -11.71 -5.43 47.60
CA THR A 602 -12.59 -4.62 46.74
C THR A 602 -11.77 -3.68 45.87
N LEU A 603 -10.65 -3.21 46.39
CA LEU A 603 -9.69 -2.38 45.69
C LEU A 603 -9.14 -3.18 44.52
N ASN A 604 -8.68 -4.42 44.70
CA ASN A 604 -8.19 -5.27 43.61
C ASN A 604 -9.24 -5.43 42.50
N ILE A 605 -10.54 -5.44 42.79
CA ILE A 605 -11.60 -5.49 41.77
C ILE A 605 -11.68 -4.18 40.98
N VAL A 606 -11.61 -3.03 41.67
CA VAL A 606 -11.70 -1.70 41.05
C VAL A 606 -10.38 -1.23 40.43
N THR A 607 -9.25 -1.72 40.93
CA THR A 607 -7.88 -1.38 40.52
C THR A 607 -7.26 -2.41 39.59
N LEU A 608 -7.82 -3.63 39.45
CA LEU A 608 -7.58 -4.43 38.23
C LEU A 608 -8.31 -3.84 37.02
N LEU A 609 -9.45 -3.15 37.19
CA LEU A 609 -9.92 -2.25 36.12
C LEU A 609 -8.88 -1.15 35.84
N GLY A 610 -8.00 -0.89 36.82
CA GLY A 610 -6.76 -0.13 36.76
C GLY A 610 -5.58 -0.83 36.06
N GLN A 611 -5.80 -1.27 34.82
CA GLN A 611 -4.78 -1.05 33.76
C GLN A 611 -4.17 0.37 33.83
N LEU A 612 -4.96 1.30 34.33
CA LEU A 612 -4.75 2.73 34.43
C LEU A 612 -3.57 3.17 35.32
N GLU A 613 -3.01 2.28 36.15
CA GLU A 613 -1.81 2.57 36.96
C GLU A 613 -0.53 1.98 36.35
N THR A 614 -0.62 1.28 35.21
CA THR A 614 0.54 0.68 34.54
C THR A 614 1.22 1.59 33.50
N SER A 615 0.63 2.77 33.23
CA SER A 615 1.30 3.80 32.44
C SER A 615 2.39 4.46 33.28
N SER A 616 3.49 4.88 32.63
CA SER A 616 4.62 5.57 33.26
C SER A 616 4.22 6.84 34.01
N GLU A 617 3.06 7.43 33.67
CA GLU A 617 2.41 8.50 34.44
C GLU A 617 0.97 8.12 34.82
N PRO A 618 0.67 7.82 36.10
CA PRO A 618 -0.69 7.51 36.53
C PRO A 618 -1.56 8.76 36.49
N CYS A 619 -2.42 8.89 35.46
CA CYS A 619 -3.42 9.95 35.38
C CYS A 619 -4.73 9.50 36.03
N MET A 620 -5.00 9.94 37.26
CA MET A 620 -6.21 9.59 38.00
C MET A 620 -7.51 9.98 37.26
N LEU A 621 -7.52 11.10 36.51
CA LEU A 621 -8.70 11.48 35.70
C LEU A 621 -9.00 10.46 34.62
N ARG A 622 -7.97 10.05 33.88
CA ARG A 622 -8.08 9.02 32.86
C ARG A 622 -8.61 7.71 33.44
N ALA A 623 -8.16 7.39 34.66
CA ALA A 623 -8.60 6.21 35.39
C ALA A 623 -10.10 6.26 35.72
N VAL A 624 -10.56 7.38 36.26
CA VAL A 624 -11.98 7.62 36.55
C VAL A 624 -12.82 7.61 35.28
N ASP A 625 -12.33 8.21 34.19
CA ASP A 625 -13.02 8.24 32.91
C ASP A 625 -13.20 6.85 32.28
N LEU A 626 -12.19 5.99 32.37
CA LEU A 626 -12.32 4.61 31.89
C LEU A 626 -13.34 3.83 32.72
N VAL A 627 -13.33 3.97 34.06
CA VAL A 627 -14.36 3.36 34.93
C VAL A 627 -15.74 3.86 34.53
N ARG A 628 -15.90 5.16 34.27
CA ARG A 628 -17.15 5.74 33.76
C ARG A 628 -17.55 5.15 32.41
N GLN A 629 -16.62 4.96 31.47
CA GLN A 629 -16.89 4.34 30.18
C GLN A 629 -17.33 2.87 30.30
N VAL A 630 -16.67 2.08 31.15
CA VAL A 630 -17.06 0.70 31.47
C VAL A 630 -18.50 0.68 31.97
N LEU A 631 -18.78 1.48 32.99
CA LEU A 631 -20.08 1.54 33.66
C LEU A 631 -21.22 1.98 32.72
N THR A 632 -20.98 2.98 31.87
CA THR A 632 -21.99 3.52 30.95
C THR A 632 -22.21 2.67 29.70
N SER A 633 -21.26 1.81 29.34
CA SER A 633 -21.32 0.96 28.13
C SER A 633 -22.14 -0.32 28.33
N ILE A 634 -22.32 -0.78 29.56
CA ILE A 634 -23.08 -2.02 29.85
C ILE A 634 -24.52 -1.89 29.38
N GLY A 635 -25.04 -2.93 28.72
CA GLY A 635 -26.44 -2.99 28.27
C GLY A 635 -26.80 -2.08 27.11
N ALA A 636 -25.86 -1.28 26.57
CA ALA A 636 -26.14 -0.33 25.49
C ALA A 636 -26.68 -0.99 24.21
N TYR A 637 -26.22 -2.21 23.91
CA TYR A 637 -26.69 -3.03 22.78
C TYR A 637 -27.32 -4.36 23.24
N GLY A 638 -27.87 -4.40 24.47
CA GLY A 638 -28.51 -5.59 25.02
C GLY A 638 -27.56 -6.66 25.58
N GLY A 639 -26.24 -6.45 25.54
CA GLY A 639 -25.24 -7.34 26.14
C GLY A 639 -25.01 -7.12 27.64
N SER A 640 -24.52 -8.15 28.33
CA SER A 640 -24.16 -8.13 29.76
C SER A 640 -22.76 -7.55 30.03
N THR A 641 -21.96 -7.32 28.99
CA THR A 641 -20.60 -6.77 29.07
C THR A 641 -20.54 -5.40 28.36
N PRO A 642 -19.54 -4.56 28.66
CA PRO A 642 -19.42 -3.24 28.02
C PRO A 642 -18.79 -3.30 26.61
N PHE A 643 -18.30 -4.47 26.17
CA PHE A 643 -17.39 -4.58 25.03
C PHE A 643 -18.08 -5.11 23.77
N LEU A 644 -17.71 -4.49 22.64
CA LEU A 644 -17.97 -4.94 21.29
C LEU A 644 -16.67 -5.44 20.65
N VAL A 645 -16.78 -6.51 19.88
CA VAL A 645 -15.68 -7.08 19.09
C VAL A 645 -16.12 -7.11 17.62
N PRO A 646 -15.29 -6.65 16.68
CA PRO A 646 -15.61 -6.78 15.25
C PRO A 646 -15.67 -8.25 14.85
N LEU A 647 -16.67 -8.63 14.05
CA LEU A 647 -16.66 -9.93 13.37
C LEU A 647 -15.45 -10.00 12.44
N TYR A 648 -14.90 -11.19 12.22
CA TYR A 648 -13.71 -11.44 11.39
C TYR A 648 -12.38 -10.84 11.88
N GLY A 649 -12.38 -10.14 13.03
CA GLY A 649 -11.16 -9.68 13.70
C GLY A 649 -10.89 -8.18 13.61
N ALA A 650 -9.78 -7.75 14.23
CA ALA A 650 -9.47 -6.34 14.44
C ALA A 650 -9.24 -5.54 13.15
N SER A 651 -8.85 -6.21 12.05
CA SER A 651 -8.55 -5.56 10.78
C SER A 651 -9.79 -5.03 10.03
N GLU A 652 -11.00 -5.45 10.40
CA GLU A 652 -12.22 -4.98 9.72
C GLU A 652 -12.45 -3.48 9.88
N VAL A 653 -12.06 -2.91 11.02
CA VAL A 653 -12.22 -1.47 11.29
C VAL A 653 -11.34 -0.61 10.36
N PRO A 654 -10.00 -0.80 10.27
CA PRO A 654 -9.19 -0.05 9.31
C PRO A 654 -9.63 -0.31 7.86
N GLN A 655 -9.98 -1.54 7.48
CA GLN A 655 -10.46 -1.86 6.13
C GLN A 655 -11.77 -1.14 5.76
N ASN A 656 -12.74 -1.11 6.68
CA ASN A 656 -13.98 -0.36 6.50
C ASN A 656 -13.70 1.13 6.28
N MET A 657 -12.74 1.70 6.99
CA MET A 657 -12.35 3.10 6.85
C MET A 657 -11.61 3.37 5.54
N CYS A 658 -10.73 2.47 5.09
CA CYS A 658 -10.15 2.53 3.75
C CYS A 658 -11.24 2.51 2.66
N ARG A 659 -12.24 1.64 2.81
CA ARG A 659 -13.37 1.57 1.88
C ARG A 659 -14.16 2.88 1.83
N ILE A 660 -14.44 3.49 2.99
CA ILE A 660 -15.10 4.79 3.06
C ILE A 660 -14.26 5.85 2.35
N ALA A 661 -12.96 5.94 2.63
CA ALA A 661 -12.08 6.89 1.97
C ALA A 661 -12.06 6.71 0.45
N ALA A 662 -12.02 5.45 -0.03
CA ALA A 662 -12.00 5.13 -1.46
C ALA A 662 -13.29 5.55 -2.18
N VAL A 663 -14.45 5.44 -1.53
CA VAL A 663 -15.74 5.97 -2.05
C VAL A 663 -15.66 7.48 -2.29
N TRP A 664 -14.84 8.18 -1.52
CA TRP A 664 -14.56 9.61 -1.64
C TRP A 664 -13.25 9.90 -2.40
N ASN A 665 -12.89 9.06 -3.37
CA ASN A 665 -11.76 9.21 -4.29
C ASN A 665 -10.36 9.20 -3.65
N ALA A 666 -10.20 8.68 -2.43
CA ALA A 666 -8.86 8.33 -1.96
C ALA A 666 -8.29 7.14 -2.76
N VAL A 667 -7.04 7.22 -3.16
CA VAL A 667 -6.34 6.17 -3.90
C VAL A 667 -5.53 5.34 -2.93
N PHE A 668 -5.67 4.01 -3.01
CA PHE A 668 -4.98 3.06 -2.15
C PHE A 668 -3.99 2.22 -2.95
N VAL A 669 -2.74 2.14 -2.49
CA VAL A 669 -1.69 1.33 -3.14
C VAL A 669 -0.94 0.48 -2.10
N LEU A 670 -1.29 -0.80 -2.04
CA LEU A 670 -0.54 -1.80 -1.26
C LEU A 670 0.71 -2.25 -2.02
N ARG A 671 1.69 -2.80 -1.30
CA ARG A 671 3.02 -3.20 -1.81
C ARG A 671 3.84 -2.05 -2.41
N ARG A 672 3.55 -0.81 -2.00
CA ARG A 672 4.26 0.41 -2.40
C ARG A 672 4.33 1.36 -1.22
N SER A 673 5.46 2.04 -1.03
CA SER A 673 5.64 2.99 0.08
C SER A 673 6.28 4.29 -0.38
N VAL A 674 6.22 5.31 0.47
CA VAL A 674 7.06 6.51 0.32
C VAL A 674 8.52 6.12 0.59
N SER A 675 9.41 6.51 -0.32
CA SER A 675 10.86 6.31 -0.22
C SER A 675 11.50 7.49 0.50
N ARG A 676 11.25 8.71 0.02
CA ARG A 676 11.78 9.96 0.57
C ARG A 676 10.96 11.17 0.15
N VAL A 677 11.11 12.26 0.88
CA VAL A 677 10.60 13.59 0.51
C VAL A 677 11.69 14.32 -0.30
N LEU A 678 11.32 14.89 -1.46
CA LEU A 678 12.25 15.62 -2.32
C LEU A 678 12.25 17.12 -1.95
N LYS A 679 13.43 17.75 -2.01
CA LYS A 679 13.63 19.18 -1.66
C LYS A 679 14.19 19.98 -2.83
N GLY A 680 13.99 21.29 -2.77
CA GLY A 680 14.53 22.23 -3.76
C GLY A 680 13.88 22.12 -5.14
N LEU A 681 12.67 21.53 -5.19
CA LEU A 681 11.81 21.53 -6.37
C LEU A 681 10.77 22.64 -6.20
N ASP A 682 10.35 23.24 -7.30
CA ASP A 682 9.32 24.28 -7.33
C ASP A 682 7.96 23.79 -6.81
N THR A 683 7.75 22.47 -6.78
CA THR A 683 6.51 21.85 -6.26
C THR A 683 6.81 20.79 -5.20
N PRO A 684 6.11 20.81 -4.05
CA PRO A 684 6.23 19.80 -3.00
C PRO A 684 6.00 18.38 -3.56
N THR A 685 7.02 17.52 -3.47
CA THR A 685 7.05 16.22 -4.15
C THR A 685 7.64 15.13 -3.26
N VAL A 686 7.06 13.94 -3.32
CA VAL A 686 7.59 12.71 -2.72
C VAL A 686 8.03 11.72 -3.77
N GLU A 687 9.08 10.96 -3.47
CA GLU A 687 9.50 9.81 -4.28
C GLU A 687 8.91 8.54 -3.68
N MET A 688 8.18 7.77 -4.49
CA MET A 688 7.64 6.46 -4.13
C MET A 688 8.71 5.37 -4.27
N SER A 689 8.48 4.18 -3.72
CA SER A 689 9.42 3.04 -3.78
C SER A 689 9.74 2.54 -5.20
N ASN A 690 8.88 2.83 -6.18
CA ASN A 690 9.14 2.61 -7.60
C ASN A 690 9.85 3.79 -8.30
N ARG A 691 10.36 4.77 -7.55
CA ARG A 691 10.93 6.05 -8.03
C ARG A 691 9.96 7.00 -8.71
N GLN A 692 8.68 6.68 -8.78
CA GLN A 692 7.68 7.62 -9.28
C GLN A 692 7.61 8.82 -8.34
N HIS A 693 7.64 10.01 -8.91
CA HIS A 693 7.48 11.27 -8.20
C HIS A 693 5.99 11.59 -8.12
N VAL A 694 5.52 11.89 -6.92
CA VAL A 694 4.13 12.24 -6.63
C VAL A 694 4.11 13.60 -5.96
N LYS A 695 3.36 14.54 -6.51
CA LYS A 695 3.19 15.88 -5.94
C LYS A 695 2.24 15.79 -4.75
N ALA A 696 2.67 16.32 -3.61
CA ALA A 696 1.93 16.26 -2.35
C ALA A 696 2.34 17.39 -1.40
N LYS A 697 1.36 18.07 -0.81
CA LYS A 697 1.59 19.19 0.13
C LYS A 697 1.96 18.69 1.53
N VAL A 698 1.35 17.58 1.95
CA VAL A 698 1.52 16.99 3.27
C VAL A 698 1.77 15.48 3.14
N VAL A 699 2.65 14.95 3.98
CA VAL A 699 2.91 13.52 4.10
C VAL A 699 2.71 13.09 5.54
N VAL A 700 1.79 12.17 5.76
CA VAL A 700 1.54 11.55 7.06
C VAL A 700 2.34 10.26 7.13
N VAL A 701 3.17 10.11 8.17
CA VAL A 701 4.03 8.93 8.35
C VAL A 701 3.92 8.37 9.77
N PRO A 702 4.19 7.06 9.97
CA PRO A 702 4.37 6.51 11.30
C PRO A 702 5.42 7.31 12.07
N ARG A 703 5.14 7.69 13.32
CA ARG A 703 6.04 8.51 14.14
C ARG A 703 7.42 7.87 14.32
N ALA A 704 7.49 6.54 14.33
CA ALA A 704 8.73 5.79 14.40
C ALA A 704 9.64 5.98 13.17
N LEU A 705 9.09 6.46 12.05
CA LEU A 705 9.80 6.73 10.80
C LEU A 705 9.98 8.23 10.51
N ALA A 706 9.49 9.12 11.39
CA ALA A 706 9.48 10.55 11.14
C ALA A 706 10.88 11.10 10.79
N SER A 707 11.93 10.65 11.50
CA SER A 707 13.31 11.07 11.27
C SER A 707 13.87 10.58 9.93
N LYS A 708 13.37 9.46 9.37
CA LYS A 708 13.76 8.99 8.02
C LYS A 708 13.30 9.94 6.91
N PHE A 709 12.18 10.63 7.12
CA PHE A 709 11.60 11.54 6.14
C PHE A 709 11.96 13.01 6.42
N ALA A 710 12.28 13.36 7.67
CA ALA A 710 12.62 14.71 8.08
C ALA A 710 14.07 15.10 7.77
N SER A 711 14.26 16.36 7.40
CA SER A 711 15.52 16.97 6.96
C SER A 711 16.65 17.10 7.95
N VAL A 712 16.50 16.83 9.26
CA VAL A 712 17.26 17.52 10.33
C VAL A 712 17.01 19.04 10.25
N SER A 713 16.38 19.74 11.19
CA SER A 713 16.52 19.76 12.65
C SER A 713 15.16 20.18 13.24
N GLY A 714 14.48 19.27 13.94
CA GLY A 714 13.19 19.57 14.59
C GLY A 714 12.31 18.35 14.85
N ALA A 715 12.53 17.24 14.13
CA ALA A 715 11.97 15.96 14.54
C ALA A 715 12.87 15.39 15.65
N ASN A 716 12.48 15.58 16.91
CA ASN A 716 12.99 14.73 17.97
C ASN A 716 12.76 13.28 17.49
N ASP A 717 13.83 12.47 17.45
CA ASP A 717 13.61 11.02 17.45
C ASP A 717 12.53 10.75 18.51
N ALA A 718 11.51 9.97 18.17
CA ALA A 718 10.64 9.48 19.22
C ALA A 718 11.59 8.80 20.22
N ASN A 719 11.77 9.41 21.40
CA ASN A 719 12.53 8.81 22.49
C ASN A 719 12.09 7.34 22.55
N ASP A 720 13.01 6.41 22.73
CA ASP A 720 12.67 4.98 22.80
C ASP A 720 11.61 4.71 23.90
N GLU A 721 11.45 5.65 24.84
CA GLU A 721 10.37 5.75 25.85
C GLU A 721 8.95 5.88 25.27
N ASN A 722 8.78 6.46 24.08
CA ASN A 722 7.47 6.66 23.45
C ASN A 722 7.05 5.52 22.51
N ILE A 723 7.94 4.57 22.21
CA ILE A 723 7.65 3.43 21.33
C ILE A 723 6.89 2.36 22.11
N THR A 724 5.72 1.97 21.60
CA THR A 724 4.89 0.95 22.26
C THR A 724 5.29 -0.46 21.82
N ARG A 725 5.39 -1.38 22.79
CA ARG A 725 5.72 -2.79 22.56
C ARG A 725 4.80 -3.71 23.36
N PHE A 726 4.28 -4.75 22.72
CA PHE A 726 3.47 -5.78 23.38
C PHE A 726 4.09 -7.16 23.24
N SER A 727 4.17 -7.89 24.34
CA SER A 727 4.44 -9.33 24.34
C SER A 727 3.14 -10.06 24.06
N ARG A 728 3.18 -10.99 23.10
CA ARG A 728 2.00 -11.70 22.59
C ARG A 728 2.21 -13.20 22.66
N VAL A 729 1.16 -13.91 23.05
CA VAL A 729 1.02 -15.37 22.87
C VAL A 729 -0.30 -15.64 22.15
N VAL A 730 -0.26 -16.51 21.14
CA VAL A 730 -1.44 -16.95 20.40
C VAL A 730 -1.50 -18.47 20.42
N ILE A 731 -2.66 -19.00 20.81
CA ILE A 731 -2.93 -20.45 20.86
C ILE A 731 -4.17 -20.76 20.03
N VAL A 732 -4.06 -21.74 19.13
CA VAL A 732 -5.21 -22.37 18.46
C VAL A 732 -5.44 -23.73 19.11
N ALA A 733 -6.67 -23.99 19.56
CA ALA A 733 -7.01 -25.24 20.24
C ALA A 733 -8.37 -25.80 19.76
N LYS A 734 -8.51 -27.13 19.79
CA LYS A 734 -9.77 -27.84 19.48
C LYS A 734 -10.79 -27.80 20.63
N LYS A 735 -10.34 -27.43 21.83
CA LYS A 735 -11.15 -27.30 23.04
C LYS A 735 -10.92 -25.90 23.63
N PRO A 736 -11.95 -25.27 24.20
CA PRO A 736 -11.87 -23.91 24.72
C PRO A 736 -11.09 -23.86 26.02
N LEU A 737 -10.45 -22.72 26.28
CA LEU A 737 -9.88 -22.37 27.59
C LEU A 737 -11.01 -22.15 28.61
N VAL A 738 -12.10 -21.49 28.19
CA VAL A 738 -13.27 -21.18 29.02
C VAL A 738 -14.54 -21.70 28.37
N THR A 739 -15.30 -22.52 29.09
CA THR A 739 -16.59 -23.07 28.67
C THR A 739 -17.76 -22.30 29.26
N TRP A 740 -18.95 -22.42 28.67
CA TRP A 740 -20.20 -21.92 29.28
C TRP A 740 -20.45 -22.48 30.69
N LYS A 741 -20.12 -23.76 30.92
CA LYS A 741 -20.22 -24.39 32.25
C LYS A 741 -19.33 -23.67 33.26
N ALA A 742 -18.06 -23.43 32.93
CA ALA A 742 -17.13 -22.70 33.79
C ALA A 742 -17.62 -21.28 34.10
N LEU A 743 -18.17 -20.56 33.11
CA LEU A 743 -18.75 -19.23 33.33
C LEU A 743 -19.95 -19.27 34.29
N SER A 744 -20.85 -20.23 34.12
CA SER A 744 -22.03 -20.38 34.98
C SER A 744 -21.63 -20.74 36.43
N SER A 745 -20.70 -21.69 36.61
CA SER A 745 -20.23 -22.11 37.93
C SER A 745 -19.50 -21.00 38.69
N SER A 746 -18.85 -20.08 37.97
CA SER A 746 -18.15 -18.93 38.57
C SER A 746 -19.00 -17.66 38.68
N GLY A 747 -20.29 -17.71 38.33
CA GLY A 747 -21.19 -16.55 38.37
C GLY A 747 -20.81 -15.43 37.38
N CYS A 748 -20.09 -15.76 36.30
CA CYS A 748 -19.67 -14.83 35.25
C CYS A 748 -20.69 -14.70 34.11
N CYS A 749 -21.80 -15.46 34.15
CA CYS A 749 -22.88 -15.42 33.19
C CYS A 749 -24.22 -15.65 33.91
N GLU A 750 -25.30 -15.00 33.45
CA GLU A 750 -26.65 -15.18 34.01
C GLU A 750 -27.29 -16.48 33.47
N GLU A 751 -28.04 -17.20 34.31
CA GLU A 751 -28.60 -18.54 34.01
C GLU A 751 -29.70 -18.55 32.90
N GLU A 752 -30.08 -17.39 32.35
CA GLU A 752 -31.27 -17.22 31.50
C GLU A 752 -31.19 -17.79 30.06
N VAL A 753 -30.12 -18.47 29.67
CA VAL A 753 -30.08 -19.12 28.33
C VAL A 753 -30.76 -20.50 28.30
N THR A 754 -31.26 -21.01 29.44
CA THR A 754 -31.90 -22.33 29.51
C THR A 754 -33.43 -22.34 29.50
N THR A 755 -34.11 -21.19 29.46
CA THR A 755 -35.58 -21.11 29.59
C THR A 755 -36.26 -20.29 28.49
N ALA A 756 -36.04 -20.68 27.23
CA ALA A 756 -36.90 -20.22 26.13
C ALA A 756 -37.34 -21.41 25.26
N THR A 757 -38.19 -22.29 25.80
CA THR A 757 -39.24 -23.06 25.07
C THR A 757 -39.99 -23.98 26.03
N GLU A 758 -40.80 -23.42 26.93
CA GLU A 758 -41.99 -24.13 27.44
C GLU A 758 -43.21 -23.29 27.11
N GLY A 759 -43.83 -23.60 25.96
CA GLY A 759 -45.04 -22.92 25.51
C GLY A 759 -45.47 -23.38 24.12
N LEU A 760 -46.48 -24.26 24.09
CA LEU A 760 -47.23 -24.83 22.97
C LEU A 760 -46.67 -26.12 22.32
N GLU A 761 -47.53 -27.13 22.42
CA GLU A 761 -47.39 -28.52 22.02
C GLU A 761 -47.07 -28.71 20.53
N GLY A 762 -46.20 -29.70 20.24
CA GLY A 762 -46.19 -30.41 18.96
C GLY A 762 -44.95 -30.20 18.10
N THR A 763 -44.14 -31.25 18.00
CA THR A 763 -42.98 -31.47 17.10
C THR A 763 -41.62 -30.95 17.59
N ALA A 764 -40.92 -31.81 18.33
CA ALA A 764 -39.50 -31.71 18.61
C ALA A 764 -38.69 -31.77 17.29
N LYS A 765 -38.34 -30.59 16.75
CA LYS A 765 -37.10 -30.43 15.98
C LYS A 765 -36.03 -30.02 16.98
N THR A 766 -35.23 -30.98 17.42
CA THR A 766 -33.97 -30.74 18.11
C THR A 766 -33.03 -29.96 17.18
N SER A 767 -32.96 -28.63 17.31
CA SER A 767 -31.89 -27.84 16.70
C SER A 767 -30.63 -28.01 17.55
N SER A 768 -29.86 -29.07 17.23
CA SER A 768 -28.57 -29.40 17.81
C SER A 768 -27.49 -28.41 17.35
N VAL A 769 -27.49 -27.18 17.87
CA VAL A 769 -26.26 -26.38 17.94
C VAL A 769 -25.55 -26.85 19.20
N GLU A 770 -24.66 -27.84 19.07
CA GLU A 770 -23.66 -28.11 20.10
C GLU A 770 -22.95 -26.77 20.40
N GLY A 771 -23.08 -26.28 21.63
CA GLY A 771 -22.95 -24.87 21.95
C GLY A 771 -21.56 -24.29 21.60
N ILE A 772 -21.53 -23.36 20.65
CA ILE A 772 -20.34 -22.61 20.24
C ILE A 772 -19.67 -22.02 21.50
N PRO A 773 -18.34 -22.14 21.67
CA PRO A 773 -17.64 -21.59 22.83
C PRO A 773 -17.89 -20.08 23.03
N PRO A 774 -17.96 -19.61 24.29
CA PRO A 774 -18.23 -18.20 24.58
C PRO A 774 -17.08 -17.30 24.12
N LEU A 775 -17.43 -16.07 23.72
CA LEU A 775 -16.46 -14.99 23.55
C LEU A 775 -16.12 -14.44 24.93
N VAL A 776 -14.86 -14.56 25.33
CA VAL A 776 -14.42 -14.18 26.69
C VAL A 776 -13.31 -13.17 26.59
N PHE A 777 -13.44 -12.10 27.36
CA PHE A 777 -12.36 -11.19 27.67
C PHE A 777 -12.08 -11.28 29.17
N ALA A 778 -10.84 -11.52 29.56
CA ALA A 778 -10.46 -11.64 30.95
C ALA A 778 -9.15 -10.91 31.25
N LEU A 779 -9.07 -10.36 32.46
CA LEU A 779 -7.85 -9.75 32.98
C LEU A 779 -7.22 -10.70 33.99
N CYS A 780 -5.98 -11.12 33.70
CA CYS A 780 -5.22 -12.04 34.52
C CYS A 780 -4.08 -11.29 35.22
N GLN A 781 -4.10 -11.28 36.56
CA GLN A 781 -2.97 -10.77 37.32
C GLN A 781 -1.89 -11.85 37.42
N ALA A 782 -0.87 -11.75 36.55
CA ALA A 782 0.21 -12.73 36.53
C ALA A 782 1.14 -12.59 37.75
N GLN A 783 1.41 -11.34 38.14
CA GLN A 783 2.17 -10.95 39.32
C GLN A 783 1.77 -9.52 39.76
N PRO A 784 2.11 -9.05 40.97
CA PRO A 784 1.82 -7.69 41.40
C PRO A 784 2.30 -6.66 40.35
N GLY A 785 1.38 -5.80 39.89
CA GLY A 785 1.67 -4.76 38.88
C GLY A 785 1.68 -5.23 37.41
N VAL A 786 1.51 -6.52 37.11
CA VAL A 786 1.52 -7.04 35.73
C VAL A 786 0.20 -7.74 35.40
N VAL A 787 -0.54 -7.16 34.47
CA VAL A 787 -1.85 -7.66 34.02
C VAL A 787 -1.75 -8.15 32.58
N VAL A 788 -2.06 -9.44 32.39
CA VAL A 788 -2.14 -10.09 31.09
C VAL A 788 -3.59 -10.10 30.62
N HIS A 789 -3.83 -9.62 29.41
CA HIS A 789 -5.13 -9.65 28.75
C HIS A 789 -5.31 -11.00 28.10
N VAL A 790 -6.37 -11.71 28.48
CA VAL A 790 -6.70 -13.03 27.95
C VAL A 790 -7.98 -12.90 27.15
N GLN A 791 -7.94 -13.27 25.89
CA GLN A 791 -9.09 -13.20 25.00
C GLN A 791 -9.30 -14.54 24.31
N GLN A 792 -10.51 -15.08 24.43
CA GLN A 792 -10.95 -16.28 23.71
C GLN A 792 -11.93 -15.87 22.60
N GLN A 793 -11.59 -16.24 21.38
CA GLN A 793 -12.38 -16.08 20.17
C GLN A 793 -12.87 -17.45 19.67
N SER A 794 -14.03 -17.46 19.05
CA SER A 794 -14.70 -18.68 18.59
C SER A 794 -15.41 -18.45 17.27
N ALA A 795 -16.21 -19.42 16.82
CA ALA A 795 -17.04 -19.24 15.64
C ALA A 795 -18.06 -18.10 15.77
N SER A 796 -18.39 -17.65 16.98
CA SER A 796 -19.29 -16.51 17.21
C SER A 796 -18.72 -15.17 16.72
N SER A 797 -17.39 -15.05 16.62
CA SER A 797 -16.71 -13.89 16.02
C SER A 797 -16.20 -14.19 14.61
N GLU A 798 -16.56 -15.34 14.04
CA GLU A 798 -16.06 -15.83 12.74
C GLU A 798 -14.52 -15.99 12.67
N GLN A 799 -13.84 -16.09 13.82
CA GLN A 799 -12.38 -16.27 13.90
C GLN A 799 -11.94 -17.73 14.13
N ALA A 800 -12.90 -18.65 14.29
CA ALA A 800 -12.66 -20.09 14.37
C ALA A 800 -13.76 -20.88 13.60
N PRO A 801 -13.50 -22.15 13.22
CA PRO A 801 -14.49 -22.99 12.54
C PRO A 801 -15.79 -23.16 13.34
N LYS A 802 -16.94 -23.11 12.64
CA LYS A 802 -18.29 -23.35 13.21
C LYS A 802 -18.52 -24.77 13.72
N GLU A 803 -17.74 -25.73 13.24
CA GLU A 803 -17.88 -27.14 13.61
C GLU A 803 -16.94 -27.45 14.79
N GLY A 804 -17.52 -27.84 15.92
CA GLY A 804 -16.81 -28.24 17.13
C GLY A 804 -16.49 -27.09 18.10
N ASN A 805 -15.59 -27.37 19.04
CA ASN A 805 -15.29 -26.47 20.16
C ASN A 805 -13.97 -25.70 19.95
N ALA A 806 -13.61 -25.45 18.69
CA ALA A 806 -12.35 -24.81 18.34
C ALA A 806 -12.34 -23.33 18.74
N VAL A 807 -11.19 -22.87 19.22
CA VAL A 807 -10.99 -21.48 19.66
C VAL A 807 -9.63 -20.95 19.25
N VAL A 808 -9.54 -19.63 19.22
CA VAL A 808 -8.28 -18.89 19.22
C VAL A 808 -8.17 -18.16 20.55
N VAL A 809 -7.07 -18.34 21.26
CA VAL A 809 -6.80 -17.69 22.55
C VAL A 809 -5.60 -16.78 22.40
N HIS A 810 -5.78 -15.51 22.76
CA HIS A 810 -4.75 -14.49 22.75
C HIS A 810 -4.38 -14.06 24.17
N PHE A 811 -3.09 -13.92 24.42
CA PHE A 811 -2.55 -13.30 25.63
C PHE A 811 -1.73 -12.07 25.25
N THR A 812 -1.99 -10.93 25.89
CA THR A 812 -1.26 -9.67 25.65
C THR A 812 -0.78 -9.06 26.96
N VAL A 813 0.43 -8.55 26.96
CA VAL A 813 0.96 -7.72 28.06
C VAL A 813 1.93 -6.69 27.50
N ASN A 814 2.07 -5.56 28.20
CA ASN A 814 3.11 -4.59 27.85
C ASN A 814 4.49 -5.26 27.97
N ASN A 815 5.30 -5.17 26.92
CA ASN A 815 6.60 -5.86 26.86
C ASN A 815 7.57 -5.36 27.93
N CYS A 816 7.46 -4.10 28.35
CA CYS A 816 8.27 -3.54 29.45
C CYS A 816 7.96 -4.18 30.80
N GLN A 817 6.77 -4.78 30.97
CA GLN A 817 6.35 -5.44 32.21
C GLN A 817 6.66 -6.93 32.22
N MET A 818 6.57 -7.58 31.06
CA MET A 818 6.81 -9.00 30.89
C MET A 818 7.22 -9.28 29.43
N SER A 819 8.42 -9.83 29.24
CA SER A 819 8.95 -10.14 27.91
C SER A 819 8.19 -11.27 27.22
N ALA A 820 8.34 -11.42 25.90
CA ALA A 820 7.61 -12.46 25.15
C ALA A 820 7.96 -13.86 25.64
N LYS A 821 9.22 -14.09 26.01
CA LYS A 821 9.69 -15.37 26.58
C LYS A 821 9.14 -15.63 27.99
N GLN A 822 9.03 -14.58 28.82
CA GLN A 822 8.42 -14.69 30.15
C GLN A 822 6.93 -14.99 30.04
N LEU A 823 6.23 -14.29 29.14
CA LEU A 823 4.80 -14.53 28.87
C LEU A 823 4.58 -15.95 28.34
N HIS A 824 5.42 -16.41 27.41
CA HIS A 824 5.36 -17.78 26.88
C HIS A 824 5.41 -18.82 28.00
N ARG A 825 6.44 -18.74 28.86
CA ARG A 825 6.60 -19.63 30.01
C ARG A 825 5.42 -19.55 30.98
N PHE A 826 4.99 -18.33 31.30
CA PHE A 826 3.84 -18.11 32.18
C PHE A 826 2.59 -18.81 31.65
N VAL A 827 2.30 -18.69 30.34
CA VAL A 827 1.15 -19.34 29.72
C VAL A 827 1.29 -20.86 29.71
N GLU A 828 2.48 -21.38 29.39
CA GLU A 828 2.75 -22.81 29.39
C GLU A 828 2.58 -23.45 30.77
N GLU A 829 3.09 -22.80 31.82
CA GLU A 829 3.03 -23.31 33.20
C GLU A 829 1.65 -23.14 33.87
N SER A 830 0.89 -22.12 33.47
CA SER A 830 -0.34 -21.72 34.17
C SER A 830 -1.63 -22.15 33.49
N PHE A 831 -1.62 -22.23 32.16
CA PHE A 831 -2.84 -22.44 31.36
C PHE A 831 -2.78 -23.69 30.49
N ILE A 832 -1.69 -24.46 30.49
CA ILE A 832 -1.57 -25.68 29.68
C ILE A 832 -1.32 -26.88 30.61
N ALA A 833 -2.22 -27.86 30.58
CA ALA A 833 -2.13 -29.06 31.40
C ALA A 833 -2.62 -30.31 30.64
N SER A 834 -2.29 -31.50 31.14
CA SER A 834 -2.91 -32.73 30.64
C SER A 834 -4.34 -32.84 31.16
N ALA A 835 -5.28 -33.34 30.35
CA ALA A 835 -6.68 -33.48 30.72
C ALA A 835 -6.93 -34.26 32.04
N ALA A 836 -5.99 -35.10 32.48
CA ALA A 836 -6.09 -35.89 33.71
C ALA A 836 -5.76 -35.11 35.01
N SER A 837 -5.14 -33.93 34.92
CA SER A 837 -4.64 -33.16 36.08
C SER A 837 -5.43 -31.88 36.37
N ALA A 838 -6.53 -31.62 35.66
CA ALA A 838 -7.32 -30.40 35.81
C ALA A 838 -8.45 -30.59 36.85
N GLY A 839 -8.47 -29.74 37.89
CA GLY A 839 -9.65 -29.64 38.77
C GLY A 839 -10.85 -29.04 38.02
N GLU A 840 -12.08 -29.39 38.43
CA GLU A 840 -13.31 -28.97 37.73
C GLU A 840 -13.50 -27.44 37.64
N ASP A 841 -12.87 -26.67 38.54
CA ASP A 841 -12.97 -25.20 38.61
C ASP A 841 -11.77 -24.44 38.00
N CYS A 842 -10.81 -25.16 37.39
CA CYS A 842 -9.55 -24.59 36.91
C CYS A 842 -9.62 -24.22 35.41
N VAL A 843 -9.08 -23.06 35.05
CA VAL A 843 -9.03 -22.56 33.67
C VAL A 843 -7.76 -23.05 32.98
N VAL A 844 -7.85 -24.16 32.24
CA VAL A 844 -6.70 -24.79 31.57
C VAL A 844 -7.07 -25.31 30.18
N LEU A 845 -6.11 -25.21 29.25
CA LEU A 845 -6.14 -25.83 27.93
C LEU A 845 -5.54 -27.24 28.01
N ASP A 846 -6.25 -28.18 27.39
CA ASP A 846 -5.77 -29.54 27.19
C ASP A 846 -4.60 -29.54 26.21
N LYS A 847 -3.42 -29.92 26.69
CA LYS A 847 -2.17 -29.95 25.91
C LYS A 847 -2.31 -30.73 24.60
N ASP A 848 -3.07 -31.82 24.61
CA ASP A 848 -3.27 -32.68 23.43
C ASP A 848 -4.29 -32.08 22.43
N ALA A 849 -5.02 -31.04 22.82
CA ALA A 849 -5.98 -30.33 21.98
C ALA A 849 -5.39 -29.08 21.30
N ILE A 850 -4.16 -28.68 21.65
CA ILE A 850 -3.47 -27.52 21.07
C ILE A 850 -2.98 -27.86 19.67
N LEU A 851 -3.33 -27.01 18.71
CA LEU A 851 -2.94 -27.12 17.31
C LEU A 851 -1.84 -26.12 16.92
N PHE A 852 -1.81 -24.96 17.55
CA PHE A 852 -0.80 -23.94 17.31
C PHE A 852 -0.51 -23.21 18.61
N PHE A 853 0.76 -22.95 18.92
CA PHE A 853 1.18 -22.19 20.08
C PHE A 853 2.44 -21.38 19.72
N ALA A 854 2.30 -20.07 19.69
CA ALA A 854 3.40 -19.16 19.36
C ALA A 854 3.45 -17.95 20.27
N SER A 855 4.65 -17.39 20.44
CA SER A 855 4.93 -16.16 21.17
C SER A 855 5.78 -15.22 20.33
N PHE A 856 5.52 -13.92 20.39
CA PHE A 856 6.28 -12.90 19.65
C PHE A 856 6.13 -11.53 20.32
N VAL A 857 6.95 -10.58 19.88
CA VAL A 857 6.79 -9.16 20.24
C VAL A 857 6.14 -8.43 19.09
N LEU A 858 5.10 -7.65 19.39
CA LEU A 858 4.56 -6.66 18.47
C LEU A 858 5.16 -5.30 18.85
N ASP A 859 6.08 -4.82 18.02
CA ASP A 859 6.82 -3.57 18.21
C ASP A 859 6.37 -2.52 17.18
N GLU A 860 6.07 -1.31 17.65
CA GLU A 860 5.57 -0.21 16.82
C GLU A 860 6.55 0.19 15.71
N ARG A 861 7.85 0.25 16.02
CA ARG A 861 8.90 0.64 15.07
C ARG A 861 9.09 -0.47 14.04
N GLU A 862 9.13 -1.72 14.48
CA GLU A 862 9.24 -2.87 13.60
C GLU A 862 8.05 -2.98 12.62
N GLU A 863 6.82 -2.73 13.08
CA GLU A 863 5.65 -2.74 12.20
C GLU A 863 5.65 -1.55 11.23
N ALA A 864 6.08 -0.37 11.69
CA ALA A 864 6.27 0.78 10.82
C ALA A 864 7.31 0.49 9.71
N LEU A 865 8.43 -0.15 10.06
CA LEU A 865 9.48 -0.57 9.11
C LEU A 865 8.95 -1.59 8.09
N ARG A 866 8.11 -2.55 8.50
CA ARG A 866 7.43 -3.46 7.57
C ARG A 866 6.56 -2.70 6.56
N GLY A 867 5.95 -1.60 6.98
CA GLY A 867 5.18 -0.71 6.10
C GLY A 867 6.00 -0.02 5.01
N VAL A 868 7.34 -0.06 5.06
CA VAL A 868 8.23 0.54 4.05
C VAL A 868 8.86 -0.54 3.18
N ALA A 869 8.81 -0.34 1.86
CA ALA A 869 9.42 -1.26 0.91
C ALA A 869 10.94 -1.10 0.98
N HIS A 870 11.61 -2.14 1.46
CA HIS A 870 13.06 -2.27 1.38
C HIS A 870 13.37 -3.07 0.11
N GLY A 871 13.96 -2.42 -0.88
CA GLY A 871 14.32 -3.03 -2.15
C GLY A 871 15.75 -2.68 -2.50
N ALA A 872 16.52 -3.71 -2.88
CA ALA A 872 17.93 -3.75 -3.28
C ALA A 872 18.31 -2.91 -4.52
N TRP A 873 17.68 -1.75 -4.68
CA TRP A 873 17.81 -0.85 -5.83
C TRP A 873 18.32 0.52 -5.40
N ASP A 874 19.15 0.52 -4.36
CA ASP A 874 20.02 1.62 -4.03
C ASP A 874 21.05 1.76 -5.16
N PHE A 875 21.10 2.97 -5.73
CA PHE A 875 22.02 3.42 -6.76
C PHE A 875 21.83 2.85 -8.18
N LEU A 876 20.65 3.03 -8.78
CA LEU A 876 20.69 3.44 -10.20
C LEU A 876 21.21 4.87 -10.20
N ALA A 877 22.51 5.03 -10.43
CA ALA A 877 23.15 6.33 -10.61
C ALA A 877 22.36 7.13 -11.66
N SER A 878 22.17 8.42 -11.41
CA SER A 878 21.54 9.31 -12.38
C SER A 878 22.26 9.19 -13.72
N GLU A 879 21.51 9.15 -14.83
CA GLU A 879 22.12 9.03 -16.15
C GLU A 879 23.00 10.24 -16.45
N THR A 880 22.71 11.41 -15.86
CA THR A 880 23.57 12.60 -15.99
C THR A 880 24.95 12.43 -15.38
N GLU A 881 25.15 11.53 -14.42
CA GLU A 881 26.47 11.23 -13.85
C GLU A 881 27.40 10.55 -14.85
N LYS A 882 26.84 9.94 -15.91
CA LYS A 882 27.60 9.32 -17.01
C LYS A 882 28.09 10.33 -18.05
N ALA A 883 27.78 11.62 -17.88
CA ALA A 883 28.19 12.67 -18.82
C ALA A 883 29.72 12.83 -18.86
N HIS A 884 30.25 13.11 -20.05
CA HIS A 884 31.67 13.32 -20.25
C HIS A 884 32.16 14.55 -19.47
N PRO A 885 33.38 14.54 -18.89
CA PRO A 885 33.91 15.68 -18.12
C PRO A 885 33.85 17.02 -18.86
N PHE A 886 34.08 17.01 -20.17
CA PHE A 886 33.92 18.19 -21.06
C PHE A 886 32.50 18.80 -20.94
N ALA A 887 31.47 17.97 -21.05
CA ALA A 887 30.08 18.43 -21.00
C ALA A 887 29.71 18.93 -19.59
N VAL A 888 30.17 18.25 -18.54
CA VAL A 888 29.95 18.64 -17.15
C VAL A 888 30.59 20.01 -16.86
N GLU A 889 31.80 20.27 -17.36
CA GLU A 889 32.47 21.55 -17.21
C GLU A 889 31.72 22.68 -17.93
N GLU A 890 31.30 22.46 -19.18
CA GLU A 890 30.53 23.43 -19.96
C GLU A 890 29.17 23.72 -19.33
N TYR A 891 28.48 22.69 -18.82
CA TYR A 891 27.23 22.85 -18.07
C TYR A 891 27.43 23.72 -16.83
N ARG A 892 28.48 23.46 -16.03
CA ARG A 892 28.81 24.27 -14.84
C ARG A 892 29.11 25.74 -15.19
N LYS A 893 29.81 26.00 -16.29
CA LYS A 893 30.08 27.37 -16.77
C LYS A 893 28.79 28.11 -17.10
N ARG A 894 27.86 27.44 -17.80
CA ARG A 894 26.55 27.99 -18.17
C ARG A 894 25.67 28.25 -16.93
N GLN A 895 25.63 27.31 -15.99
CA GLN A 895 24.90 27.48 -14.72
C GLN A 895 25.41 28.66 -13.89
N LYS A 896 26.74 28.85 -13.79
CA LYS A 896 27.32 30.01 -13.09
C LYS A 896 26.98 31.34 -13.76
N LYS A 897 26.85 31.35 -15.10
CA LYS A 897 26.43 32.53 -15.87
C LYS A 897 24.95 32.86 -15.67
N SER A 898 24.11 31.85 -15.45
CA SER A 898 22.67 32.00 -15.20
C SER A 898 22.33 32.31 -13.73
N LYS A 899 23.19 31.92 -12.78
CA LYS A 899 23.01 32.14 -11.33
C LYS A 899 23.28 33.57 -10.84
N CYS A 900 23.55 34.54 -11.73
CA CYS A 900 23.68 35.95 -11.34
C CYS A 900 22.33 36.66 -11.10
N ASP A 901 21.18 36.04 -11.39
CA ASP A 901 19.87 36.71 -11.34
C ASP A 901 18.75 35.87 -10.65
N LEU A 902 19.00 35.22 -9.51
CA LEU A 902 17.91 34.55 -8.77
C LEU A 902 17.94 34.81 -7.26
N VAL A 903 16.80 35.32 -6.78
CA VAL A 903 16.41 35.60 -5.40
C VAL A 903 16.19 34.28 -4.64
N GLU A 904 16.55 34.26 -3.35
CA GLU A 904 16.27 33.15 -2.44
C GLU A 904 14.74 32.98 -2.26
N PHE A 905 14.22 31.79 -2.54
CA PHE A 905 12.83 31.43 -2.27
C PHE A 905 12.68 30.91 -0.83
N ASP A 906 11.60 31.33 -0.18
CA ASP A 906 11.18 30.92 1.16
C ASP A 906 10.82 29.42 1.22
N ASP A 907 10.99 28.81 2.39
CA ASP A 907 10.95 27.37 2.68
C ASP A 907 9.51 26.78 2.60
N ASP A 908 8.99 26.58 1.39
CA ASP A 908 7.63 26.03 1.14
C ASP A 908 7.63 24.50 0.91
N GLY A 909 8.39 23.78 1.74
CA GLY A 909 8.56 22.33 1.64
C GLY A 909 7.31 21.50 1.98
N VAL A 910 7.39 20.20 1.68
CA VAL A 910 6.37 19.20 2.08
C VAL A 910 6.31 19.12 3.61
N LEU A 911 5.12 19.31 4.19
CA LEU A 911 4.92 19.14 5.64
C LEU A 911 4.87 17.66 6.00
N ILE A 912 5.66 17.24 7.01
CA ILE A 912 5.64 15.87 7.53
C ILE A 912 4.85 15.84 8.83
N VAL A 913 3.80 15.00 8.89
CA VAL A 913 2.95 14.82 10.07
C VAL A 913 3.18 13.41 10.64
N PRO A 914 3.89 13.26 11.77
CA PRO A 914 4.07 11.96 12.40
C PRO A 914 2.81 11.55 13.18
N VAL A 915 2.40 10.29 13.07
CA VAL A 915 1.27 9.72 13.82
C VAL A 915 1.66 8.41 14.55
N PRO A 916 1.15 8.16 15.76
CA PRO A 916 1.36 6.87 16.43
C PRO A 916 0.65 5.74 15.69
N THR A 917 1.29 4.57 15.61
CA THR A 917 0.67 3.38 15.01
C THR A 917 0.23 2.36 16.06
N LEU A 918 0.85 2.39 17.26
CA LEU A 918 0.43 1.65 18.44
C LEU A 918 0.37 2.57 19.66
N LEU A 919 -0.67 2.37 20.48
CA LEU A 919 -0.86 3.04 21.76
C LEU A 919 -0.82 2.01 22.89
N GLN A 920 -0.48 2.44 24.11
CA GLN A 920 -0.39 1.56 25.29
C GLN A 920 -1.74 0.91 25.68
N ASN A 921 -2.85 1.39 25.11
CA ASN A 921 -4.20 0.99 25.47
C ASN A 921 -4.58 -0.27 24.70
N LEU A 922 -4.86 -1.36 25.42
CA LEU A 922 -5.34 -2.61 24.83
C LEU A 922 -6.86 -2.63 24.60
N MET A 923 -7.60 -1.74 25.27
CA MET A 923 -9.01 -1.48 25.03
C MET A 923 -9.13 -0.14 24.29
N ASP A 924 -10.06 -0.05 23.34
CA ASP A 924 -10.29 1.20 22.63
C ASP A 924 -11.08 2.19 23.50
N ASP A 925 -10.36 3.16 24.06
CA ASP A 925 -10.87 4.29 24.83
C ASP A 925 -11.03 5.57 23.97
N GLY A 926 -10.97 5.42 22.64
CA GLY A 926 -11.02 6.53 21.68
C GLY A 926 -9.68 7.22 21.44
N ALA A 927 -8.57 6.73 22.00
CA ALA A 927 -7.26 7.36 21.81
C ALA A 927 -6.82 7.37 20.34
N TYR A 928 -7.02 6.27 19.59
CA TYR A 928 -6.72 6.23 18.14
C TYR A 928 -7.53 7.27 17.35
N LEU A 929 -8.79 7.50 17.73
CA LEU A 929 -9.65 8.51 17.12
C LEU A 929 -9.15 9.93 17.40
N LYS A 930 -8.71 10.21 18.65
CA LYS A 930 -8.18 11.50 19.07
C LYS A 930 -6.87 11.86 18.35
N GLU A 931 -5.97 10.90 18.23
CA GLU A 931 -4.71 11.06 17.47
C GLU A 931 -5.00 11.37 15.99
N ALA A 932 -5.96 10.66 15.38
CA ALA A 932 -6.38 10.92 14.00
C ALA A 932 -7.02 12.31 13.85
N GLN A 933 -7.80 12.76 14.83
CA GLN A 933 -8.38 14.09 14.84
C GLN A 933 -7.32 15.19 14.94
N GLN A 934 -6.33 15.03 15.82
CA GLN A 934 -5.23 16.00 15.96
C GLN A 934 -4.40 16.10 14.67
N ALA A 935 -4.10 14.96 14.05
CA ALA A 935 -3.43 14.92 12.75
C ALA A 935 -4.27 15.60 11.66
N TYR A 936 -5.58 15.36 11.64
CA TYR A 936 -6.52 15.97 10.71
C TYR A 936 -6.53 17.51 10.83
N GLU A 937 -6.62 18.03 12.06
CA GLU A 937 -6.58 19.47 12.32
C GLU A 937 -5.26 20.10 11.86
N THR A 938 -4.14 19.42 12.07
CA THR A 938 -2.81 19.86 11.62
C THR A 938 -2.72 19.91 10.09
N VAL A 939 -3.19 18.86 9.40
CA VAL A 939 -3.21 18.77 7.93
C VAL A 939 -4.10 19.86 7.35
N VAL A 940 -5.33 20.01 7.87
CA VAL A 940 -6.28 21.02 7.41
C VAL A 940 -5.75 22.43 7.61
N ALA A 941 -5.09 22.72 8.73
CA ALA A 941 -4.48 24.02 8.96
C ALA A 941 -3.43 24.36 7.89
N ARG A 942 -2.57 23.41 7.51
CA ARG A 942 -1.58 23.60 6.42
C ARG A 942 -2.26 23.83 5.07
N LEU A 943 -3.30 23.06 4.75
CA LEU A 943 -4.04 23.21 3.49
C LEU A 943 -4.79 24.56 3.43
N GLN A 944 -5.36 25.03 4.54
CA GLN A 944 -6.06 26.31 4.63
C GLN A 944 -5.12 27.52 4.59
N MET A 945 -3.90 27.41 5.13
CA MET A 945 -2.91 28.50 5.05
C MET A 945 -2.53 28.80 3.60
N GLN A 946 -2.30 27.77 2.79
CA GLN A 946 -1.97 27.96 1.37
C GLN A 946 -3.15 28.46 0.54
N MET A 947 -4.39 28.05 0.85
CA MET A 947 -5.57 28.58 0.17
C MET A 947 -5.75 30.09 0.39
N LYS A 948 -5.36 30.62 1.56
CA LYS A 948 -5.40 32.07 1.84
C LYS A 948 -4.32 32.86 1.11
N GLU A 949 -3.25 32.20 0.65
CA GLU A 949 -2.23 32.80 -0.21
C GLU A 949 -2.67 32.80 -1.69
N GLU A 950 -3.54 31.86 -2.08
CA GLU A 950 -4.08 31.71 -3.44
C GLU A 950 -5.41 32.47 -3.69
N GLU A 951 -6.22 32.74 -2.66
CA GLU A 951 -7.55 33.40 -2.79
C GLU A 951 -7.54 34.89 -2.38
N GLU A 952 -7.23 35.79 -3.32
CA GLU A 952 -7.70 37.19 -3.29
C GLU A 952 -9.07 37.39 -4.02
N GLU A 953 -9.63 36.36 -4.66
CA GLU A 953 -10.94 36.42 -5.31
C GLU A 953 -11.95 35.49 -4.64
N GLY A 954 -12.92 36.11 -3.96
CA GLY A 954 -13.83 35.48 -3.01
C GLY A 954 -14.53 34.20 -3.43
N ASP A 955 -14.30 33.14 -2.66
CA ASP A 955 -15.25 32.04 -2.48
C ASP A 955 -15.41 31.70 -0.98
N LYS A 956 -16.51 31.03 -0.63
CA LYS A 956 -16.90 30.70 0.74
C LYS A 956 -15.86 29.80 1.40
N THR A 957 -15.42 30.17 2.61
CA THR A 957 -14.53 29.36 3.44
C THR A 957 -15.11 27.97 3.66
N LYS A 958 -14.50 26.94 3.05
CA LYS A 958 -14.91 25.55 3.21
C LYS A 958 -14.76 25.13 4.67
N GLN A 959 -15.85 24.69 5.29
CA GLN A 959 -15.83 24.21 6.66
C GLN A 959 -15.37 22.74 6.69
N TYR A 960 -14.21 22.50 7.30
CA TYR A 960 -13.65 21.17 7.48
C TYR A 960 -14.18 20.55 8.77
N VAL A 961 -14.78 19.37 8.69
CA VAL A 961 -15.36 18.66 9.84
C VAL A 961 -14.79 17.26 9.93
N PHE A 962 -14.18 16.92 11.07
CA PHE A 962 -13.60 15.59 11.27
C PHE A 962 -14.69 14.52 11.27
N LEU A 963 -14.54 13.54 10.37
CA LEU A 963 -15.47 12.46 10.09
C LEU A 963 -16.92 12.96 9.99
N GLU A 964 -17.15 13.84 9.01
CA GLU A 964 -18.48 14.35 8.66
C GLU A 964 -19.44 13.19 8.33
N PRO A 965 -20.72 13.24 8.75
CA PRO A 965 -21.68 12.18 8.47
C PRO A 965 -21.77 11.80 6.99
N LEU A 966 -21.82 10.49 6.75
CA LEU A 966 -22.01 9.95 5.40
C LEU A 966 -23.43 10.26 4.90
N PRO A 967 -23.61 10.55 3.60
CA PRO A 967 -24.93 10.80 3.02
C PRO A 967 -25.82 9.56 3.16
N PRO A 968 -27.13 9.72 3.33
CA PRO A 968 -28.06 8.60 3.48
C PRO A 968 -28.00 7.70 2.25
N VAL A 969 -28.12 6.39 2.47
CA VAL A 969 -28.21 5.42 1.37
C VAL A 969 -29.49 5.70 0.59
N PRO A 970 -29.45 5.86 -0.76
CA PRO A 970 -30.66 6.00 -1.55
C PRO A 970 -31.59 4.81 -1.29
N SER A 971 -32.81 5.06 -0.81
CA SER A 971 -33.77 3.99 -0.57
C SER A 971 -34.07 3.26 -1.88
N VAL A 972 -34.24 1.94 -1.82
CA VAL A 972 -34.57 1.06 -2.97
C VAL A 972 -35.91 1.43 -3.65
N SER A 973 -36.64 2.43 -3.13
CA SER A 973 -37.89 2.95 -3.68
C SER A 973 -37.75 3.96 -4.82
N SER A 974 -36.53 4.29 -5.29
CA SER A 974 -36.31 5.27 -6.37
C SER A 974 -35.57 4.73 -7.60
N ARG A 975 -35.69 3.43 -7.90
CA ARG A 975 -35.33 2.89 -9.22
C ARG A 975 -36.55 2.45 -10.00
#